data_AF-A0A8J6UBF6-F1
#
_entry.id   AF-A0A8J6UBF6-F1
#
_cell.length_a   1.000
_cell.length_b   1.000
_cell.length_c   1.000
_cell.angle_alpha   90.00
_cell.angle_beta   90.00
_cell.angle_gamma   90.00
#
_symmetry.space_group_name_H-M   'P 1'
#
loop_
_entity.id
_entity.type
_entity.pdbx_description
1 polymer ?
#
loop_
_entity_poly.entity_id
_entity_poly.type
_entity_poly.pdbx_seq_one_letter_code
_entity_poly.pdbx_strand_id
1 'polypeptide(L)'
;MHFNSTLKVLKTILLTFVLILFGFLFSNAQEIDNGVDSTLVAAPKAIPLAAIIQNIEKTNEDLNLVERKLEASKAVHKIDSLYPKFATYIDKQQEQTEKVLKSNPNRQKIENLYTKWNGHRIYLKGIEDDVNDFISRNTRLLETVDLHYKTWKLTLENAKNEEAPTEILNRITDLIQDIKTLEDNIIKENNTALKLESKINFKIELINEIMESILTLKNSEVYNLFHLRHKPLWAVSFTKKETNASNSLSDTISESVKESGSFIKTNKNSIYLYLTWVLFIAGIIYFLKRGFEKYKFEETDKNLQISKDVILKHPTASTVFLALLIAFIYFTGTPKLFENILVLGLLIASSYVVRPQIKTHFKNLYYVITFFYVLDSIKTYLWFHSGYYRIYLLIEAILIGVAVYLLFKKLLHTTDDTVNSFSNFLIKLAPSVYILVFVALSSNILGYTNLTDITLKICTHIGVITVIFYSLLLIIEGVSTSLIHRHFNAKAVIDYDKKLALEIKLMKIIRIIVLCLWFLFFLNMIEILRPLSDFLRDILSEPYKLGSITFTIGSIISFILILAASFLLTSLISFVIDDGDGVLKALRLPKGIPAAISLVIRYLIVAFGFVFALSALGMDLSKFNLLAGAMGIGIGFGLQTIISNFVSGLILVFERPILQGDTVEVDNLLGTVHKIGVRSSKIRTFDGAEVIVPNYNLMSNNLINWTLSDNIKRIDIHIGATYDADPNRVIEILAKTGAEHKFVLKTPPARALFLEFGDNSLNFVLQCWVHYEVSLVTKSEISVAVYNAFKEAGIEIPFPQRDIHIKSMPINNMLDQDKSNTD
;
A
#
# COMPACT_ATOMS: atom_id res chain seq x y z
N MET A 1 -3.04 15.76 -20.67
CA MET A 1 -3.70 15.12 -19.51
C MET A 1 -3.64 13.60 -19.47
N HIS A 2 -3.66 12.88 -20.61
CA HIS A 2 -3.59 11.42 -20.55
C HIS A 2 -2.17 10.85 -20.46
N PHE A 3 -1.08 11.59 -20.75
CA PHE A 3 0.32 11.09 -20.77
C PHE A 3 0.80 10.52 -19.42
N ASN A 4 0.36 11.13 -18.33
CA ASN A 4 0.72 10.71 -16.98
C ASN A 4 -0.06 9.51 -16.44
N SER A 5 -1.20 9.13 -17.04
CA SER A 5 -2.02 8.04 -16.48
C SER A 5 -1.45 6.65 -16.76
N THR A 6 -0.81 6.41 -17.91
CA THR A 6 -0.26 5.08 -18.22
C THR A 6 1.21 4.96 -17.91
N LEU A 7 1.97 6.05 -17.84
CA LEU A 7 3.28 6.00 -17.18
C LEU A 7 3.09 5.78 -15.68
N LYS A 8 2.00 6.31 -15.08
CA LYS A 8 1.55 5.89 -13.75
C LYS A 8 1.16 4.42 -13.73
N VAL A 9 0.28 3.92 -14.60
CA VAL A 9 -0.11 2.50 -14.58
C VAL A 9 1.10 1.58 -14.82
N LEU A 10 2.01 1.92 -15.72
CA LEU A 10 3.21 1.14 -16.01
C LEU A 10 4.24 1.23 -14.86
N LYS A 11 4.40 2.40 -14.22
CA LYS A 11 5.21 2.55 -13.00
C LYS A 11 4.53 1.96 -11.78
N THR A 12 3.21 1.94 -11.69
CA THR A 12 2.44 1.26 -10.65
C THR A 12 2.59 -0.23 -10.87
N ILE A 13 2.50 -0.76 -12.09
CA ILE A 13 2.80 -2.16 -12.40
C ILE A 13 4.26 -2.49 -12.09
N LEU A 14 5.22 -1.62 -12.44
CA LEU A 14 6.63 -1.81 -12.09
C LEU A 14 6.86 -1.69 -10.57
N LEU A 15 6.17 -0.80 -9.87
CA LEU A 15 6.22 -0.61 -8.43
C LEU A 15 5.52 -1.76 -7.71
N THR A 16 4.43 -2.31 -8.26
CA THR A 16 3.75 -3.49 -7.75
C THR A 16 4.61 -4.71 -8.02
N PHE A 17 5.27 -4.80 -9.18
CA PHE A 17 6.21 -5.85 -9.50
C PHE A 17 7.46 -5.77 -8.63
N VAL A 18 7.99 -4.56 -8.37
CA VAL A 18 9.10 -4.32 -7.44
C VAL A 18 8.67 -4.51 -5.99
N LEU A 19 7.43 -4.16 -5.59
CA LEU A 19 6.86 -4.43 -4.25
C LEU A 19 6.48 -5.89 -4.07
N ILE A 20 6.17 -6.62 -5.14
CA ILE A 20 6.01 -8.08 -5.13
C ILE A 20 7.40 -8.70 -5.04
N LEU A 21 8.40 -8.20 -5.79
CA LEU A 21 9.79 -8.64 -5.69
C LEU A 21 10.41 -8.30 -4.31
N PHE A 22 10.12 -7.12 -3.76
CA PHE A 22 10.50 -6.68 -2.41
C PHE A 22 9.69 -7.43 -1.37
N GLY A 23 8.40 -7.65 -1.57
CA GLY A 23 7.56 -8.48 -0.72
C GLY A 23 8.01 -9.93 -0.70
N PHE A 24 8.63 -10.43 -1.78
CA PHE A 24 9.32 -11.73 -1.84
C PHE A 24 10.69 -11.72 -1.15
N LEU A 25 11.42 -10.60 -1.21
CA LEU A 25 12.71 -10.43 -0.50
C LEU A 25 12.53 -10.13 1.00
N PHE A 26 11.38 -9.58 1.38
CA PHE A 26 10.99 -9.19 2.74
C PHE A 26 9.83 -10.05 3.28
N SER A 27 9.47 -11.19 2.65
CA SER A 27 8.46 -12.10 3.22
C SER A 27 8.94 -12.76 4.53
N ASN A 28 10.17 -12.48 4.96
CA ASN A 28 10.71 -12.81 6.28
C ASN A 28 10.87 -11.59 7.19
N ALA A 29 10.36 -10.42 6.80
CA ALA A 29 10.38 -9.22 7.63
C ALA A 29 9.03 -9.12 8.36
N GLN A 30 9.11 -9.45 9.65
CA GLN A 30 8.21 -9.11 10.75
C GLN A 30 6.83 -8.59 10.36
N GLU A 31 5.82 -9.36 10.75
CA GLU A 31 4.50 -8.82 11.05
C GLU A 31 4.66 -7.50 11.80
N ILE A 32 4.21 -6.43 11.16
CA ILE A 32 3.86 -5.21 11.85
C ILE A 32 2.66 -5.62 12.69
N ASP A 33 2.93 -5.95 13.95
CA ASP A 33 1.93 -5.97 15.00
C ASP A 33 1.21 -4.63 14.88
N ASN A 34 -0.02 -4.68 14.36
CA ASN A 34 -0.94 -3.57 14.47
C ASN A 34 -1.23 -3.46 15.95
N GLY A 35 -0.34 -2.74 16.63
CA GLY A 35 -0.54 -2.26 17.98
C GLY A 35 -1.86 -1.53 17.97
N VAL A 36 -2.90 -2.23 18.41
CA VAL A 36 -3.92 -1.58 19.23
C VAL A 36 -3.13 -1.09 20.42
N ASP A 37 -2.86 0.21 20.37
CA ASP A 37 -2.32 1.05 21.42
C ASP A 37 -2.34 0.36 22.78
N SER A 38 -1.17 -0.05 23.27
CA SER A 38 -0.97 -0.44 24.67
C SER A 38 -1.03 0.77 25.62
N THR A 39 -1.69 1.85 25.20
CA THR A 39 -1.88 3.04 26.00
C THR A 39 -3.13 2.84 26.87
N LEU A 40 -2.85 2.55 28.14
CA LEU A 40 -3.76 2.55 29.29
C LEU A 40 -4.76 1.38 29.34
N VAL A 41 -4.27 0.18 29.68
CA VAL A 41 -5.11 -0.78 30.42
C VAL A 41 -5.44 -0.12 31.76
N ALA A 42 -6.60 0.55 31.82
CA ALA A 42 -7.09 1.14 33.06
C ALA A 42 -7.13 0.04 34.13
N ALA A 43 -6.56 0.31 35.31
CA ALA A 43 -6.63 -0.62 36.44
C ALA A 43 -8.09 -1.02 36.69
N PRO A 44 -8.38 -2.29 37.01
CA PRO A 44 -9.75 -2.74 37.24
C PRO A 44 -10.37 -1.92 38.37
N LYS A 45 -11.54 -1.33 38.12
CA LYS A 45 -12.29 -0.50 39.08
C LYS A 45 -13.67 -1.10 39.28
N ALA A 46 -14.19 -1.03 40.50
CA ALA A 46 -15.57 -1.43 40.79
C ALA A 46 -16.56 -0.56 40.01
N ILE A 47 -17.61 -1.18 39.48
CA ILE A 47 -18.69 -0.50 38.75
C ILE A 47 -19.68 0.09 39.77
N PRO A 48 -20.07 1.38 39.65
CA PRO A 48 -21.06 1.98 40.56
C PRO A 48 -22.42 1.28 40.48
N LEU A 49 -23.13 1.18 41.61
CA LEU A 49 -24.41 0.44 41.73
C LEU A 49 -25.44 0.80 40.65
N ALA A 50 -25.56 2.10 40.33
CA ALA A 50 -26.50 2.61 39.33
C ALA A 50 -26.22 2.14 37.89
N ALA A 51 -24.99 1.73 37.59
CA ALA A 51 -24.55 1.33 36.26
C ALA A 51 -24.39 -0.19 36.10
N ILE A 52 -24.67 -0.98 37.15
CA ILE A 52 -24.42 -2.43 37.14
C ILE A 52 -25.23 -3.13 36.05
N ILE A 53 -26.53 -2.88 35.96
CA ILE A 53 -27.42 -3.59 35.02
C ILE A 53 -26.98 -3.37 33.56
N GLN A 54 -26.69 -2.12 33.19
CA GLN A 54 -26.22 -1.78 31.84
C GLN A 54 -24.86 -2.44 31.53
N ASN A 55 -23.95 -2.50 32.51
CA ASN A 55 -22.64 -3.12 32.31
C ASN A 55 -22.71 -4.65 32.29
N ILE A 56 -23.70 -5.28 32.96
CA ILE A 56 -23.95 -6.73 32.85
C ILE A 56 -24.31 -7.07 31.39
N GLU A 57 -25.23 -6.33 30.77
CA GLU A 57 -25.62 -6.56 29.37
C GLU A 57 -24.42 -6.41 28.43
N LYS A 58 -23.66 -5.31 28.59
CA LYS A 58 -22.45 -5.08 27.79
C LYS A 58 -21.40 -6.19 27.97
N THR A 59 -21.15 -6.60 29.21
CA THR A 59 -20.21 -7.69 29.49
C THR A 59 -20.68 -8.99 28.86
N ASN A 60 -21.97 -9.29 28.91
CA ASN A 60 -22.54 -10.48 28.26
C ASN A 60 -22.39 -10.44 26.73
N GLU A 61 -22.55 -9.28 26.09
CA GLU A 61 -22.26 -9.12 24.65
C GLU A 61 -20.78 -9.39 24.34
N ASP A 62 -19.88 -8.84 25.15
CA ASP A 62 -18.43 -9.05 25.02
C ASP A 62 -18.06 -10.53 25.20
N LEU A 63 -18.60 -11.21 26.22
CA LEU A 63 -18.38 -12.64 26.47
C LEU A 63 -18.92 -13.51 25.32
N ASN A 64 -20.12 -13.22 24.82
CA ASN A 64 -20.68 -13.91 23.66
C ASN A 64 -19.80 -13.75 22.40
N LEU A 65 -19.17 -12.59 22.22
CA LEU A 65 -18.25 -12.33 21.12
C LEU A 65 -16.96 -13.15 21.29
N VAL A 66 -16.43 -13.22 22.51
CA VAL A 66 -15.27 -14.06 22.85
C VAL A 66 -15.58 -15.54 22.61
N GLU A 67 -16.74 -16.02 23.04
CA GLU A 67 -17.18 -17.40 22.86
C GLU A 67 -17.33 -17.77 21.38
N ARG A 68 -17.95 -16.91 20.57
CA ARG A 68 -18.03 -17.10 19.10
C ARG A 68 -16.64 -17.15 18.44
N LYS A 69 -15.70 -16.33 18.91
CA LYS A 69 -14.31 -16.36 18.41
C LYS A 69 -13.60 -17.65 18.79
N LEU A 70 -13.87 -18.18 19.99
CA LEU A 70 -13.35 -19.48 20.44
C LEU A 70 -13.93 -20.62 19.57
N GLU A 71 -15.24 -20.62 19.31
CA GLU A 71 -15.91 -21.63 18.47
C GLU A 71 -15.49 -21.60 16.99
N ALA A 72 -15.07 -20.45 16.47
CA ALA A 72 -14.58 -20.32 15.10
C ALA A 72 -13.27 -21.12 14.85
N SER A 73 -12.60 -21.59 15.91
CA SER A 73 -11.31 -22.32 15.87
C SER A 73 -11.37 -23.79 15.44
N LYS A 74 -12.43 -24.22 14.75
CA LYS A 74 -12.52 -25.59 14.17
C LYS A 74 -11.33 -25.94 13.26
N ALA A 75 -10.57 -24.95 12.80
CA ALA A 75 -9.33 -25.13 12.02
C ALA A 75 -8.23 -25.85 12.82
N VAL A 76 -7.94 -25.48 14.06
CA VAL A 76 -6.84 -26.08 14.85
C VAL A 76 -7.17 -27.51 15.27
N HIS A 77 -8.42 -27.79 15.65
CA HIS A 77 -8.86 -29.16 15.89
C HIS A 77 -8.79 -30.05 14.65
N LYS A 78 -9.07 -29.46 13.47
CA LYS A 78 -8.92 -30.17 12.21
C LYS A 78 -7.44 -30.50 11.93
N ILE A 79 -6.53 -29.57 12.21
CA ILE A 79 -5.09 -29.81 12.13
C ILE A 79 -4.68 -30.94 13.07
N ASP A 80 -5.07 -30.88 14.36
CA ASP A 80 -4.75 -31.93 15.35
C ASP A 80 -5.25 -33.30 14.91
N SER A 81 -6.47 -33.38 14.34
CA SER A 81 -7.04 -34.64 13.85
C SER A 81 -6.29 -35.25 12.65
N LEU A 82 -5.67 -34.41 11.82
CA LEU A 82 -4.94 -34.83 10.63
C LEU A 82 -3.45 -35.07 10.92
N TYR A 83 -2.91 -34.44 11.96
CA TYR A 83 -1.51 -34.49 12.34
C TYR A 83 -0.96 -35.93 12.49
N PRO A 84 -1.65 -36.88 13.18
CA PRO A 84 -1.15 -38.25 13.30
C PRO A 84 -0.89 -38.94 11.96
N LYS A 85 -1.78 -38.74 10.97
CA LYS A 85 -1.61 -39.33 9.63
C LYS A 85 -0.40 -38.74 8.92
N PHE A 86 -0.20 -37.43 9.06
CA PHE A 86 0.95 -36.75 8.48
C PHE A 86 2.26 -37.18 9.16
N ALA A 87 2.27 -37.28 10.50
CA ALA A 87 3.41 -37.76 11.27
C ALA A 87 3.83 -39.17 10.82
N THR A 88 2.89 -40.12 10.69
CA THR A 88 3.19 -41.47 10.18
C THR A 88 3.72 -41.45 8.74
N TYR A 89 3.21 -40.54 7.89
CA TYR A 89 3.75 -40.36 6.54
C TYR A 89 5.21 -39.90 6.56
N ILE A 90 5.53 -38.88 7.38
CA ILE A 90 6.91 -38.38 7.55
C ILE A 90 7.84 -39.48 8.06
N ASP A 91 7.40 -40.27 9.04
CA ASP A 91 8.20 -41.37 9.60
C ASP A 91 8.53 -42.43 8.53
N LYS A 92 7.56 -42.75 7.67
CA LYS A 92 7.79 -43.64 6.53
C LYS A 92 8.76 -43.03 5.50
N GLN A 93 8.66 -41.73 5.24
CA GLN A 93 9.57 -41.03 4.32
C GLN A 93 11.00 -40.96 4.85
N GLN A 94 11.18 -40.84 6.17
CA GLN A 94 12.48 -40.91 6.83
C GLN A 94 13.13 -42.28 6.59
N GLU A 95 12.43 -43.38 6.88
CA GLU A 95 12.97 -44.73 6.70
C GLU A 95 13.39 -44.99 5.24
N GLN A 96 12.58 -44.52 4.28
CA GLN A 96 12.92 -44.58 2.85
C GLN A 96 14.15 -43.73 2.52
N THR A 97 14.25 -42.52 3.07
CA THR A 97 15.39 -41.61 2.85
C THR A 97 16.68 -42.21 3.38
N GLU A 98 16.69 -42.77 4.59
CA GLU A 98 17.86 -43.42 5.18
C GLU A 98 18.36 -44.60 4.33
N LYS A 99 17.45 -45.41 3.79
CA LYS A 99 17.80 -46.50 2.84
C LYS A 99 18.46 -45.94 1.58
N VAL A 100 17.94 -44.84 1.04
CA VAL A 100 18.51 -44.18 -0.15
C VAL A 100 19.89 -43.58 0.16
N LEU A 101 20.08 -42.93 1.31
CA LEU A 101 21.37 -42.35 1.69
C LEU A 101 22.46 -43.43 1.82
N LYS A 102 22.12 -44.62 2.37
CA LYS A 102 23.04 -45.78 2.46
C LYS A 102 23.41 -46.39 1.10
N SER A 103 22.63 -46.12 0.04
CA SER A 103 22.85 -46.68 -1.30
C SER A 103 23.82 -45.89 -2.20
N ASN A 104 24.51 -44.88 -1.66
CA ASN A 104 25.42 -43.99 -2.39
C ASN A 104 24.76 -43.34 -3.63
N PRO A 105 23.69 -42.55 -3.44
CA PRO A 105 22.85 -42.05 -4.52
C PRO A 105 23.54 -40.99 -5.39
N ASN A 106 23.18 -40.85 -6.66
CA ASN A 106 23.75 -39.78 -7.50
C ASN A 106 23.43 -38.36 -6.96
N ARG A 107 24.19 -37.35 -7.41
CA ARG A 107 24.06 -35.96 -6.91
C ARG A 107 22.63 -35.42 -7.10
N GLN A 108 22.01 -35.67 -8.25
CA GLN A 108 20.65 -35.24 -8.53
C GLN A 108 19.61 -35.85 -7.56
N LYS A 109 19.80 -37.09 -7.13
CA LYS A 109 18.91 -37.74 -6.17
C LYS A 109 19.02 -37.11 -4.78
N ILE A 110 20.23 -36.73 -4.35
CA ILE A 110 20.44 -35.94 -3.13
C ILE A 110 19.72 -34.60 -3.22
N GLU A 111 19.86 -33.88 -4.33
CA GLU A 111 19.19 -32.60 -4.59
C GLU A 111 17.65 -32.74 -4.45
N ASN A 112 17.09 -33.78 -5.06
CA ASN A 112 15.66 -34.05 -5.04
C ASN A 112 15.17 -34.42 -3.64
N LEU A 113 15.95 -35.19 -2.87
CA LEU A 113 15.63 -35.50 -1.47
C LEU A 113 15.65 -34.23 -0.62
N TYR A 114 16.67 -33.39 -0.76
CA TYR A 114 16.75 -32.12 -0.04
C TYR A 114 15.54 -31.24 -0.33
N THR A 115 15.15 -31.12 -1.61
CA THR A 115 13.99 -30.34 -2.04
C THR A 115 12.69 -30.90 -1.47
N LYS A 116 12.53 -32.22 -1.46
CA LYS A 116 11.36 -32.91 -0.88
C LYS A 116 11.21 -32.62 0.61
N TRP A 117 12.29 -32.79 1.38
CA TRP A 117 12.29 -32.53 2.82
C TRP A 117 12.08 -31.05 3.14
N ASN A 118 12.67 -30.15 2.35
CA ASN A 118 12.41 -28.72 2.46
C ASN A 118 10.92 -28.38 2.25
N GLY A 119 10.25 -29.06 1.29
CA GLY A 119 8.81 -28.92 1.08
C GLY A 119 7.99 -29.34 2.30
N HIS A 120 8.34 -30.47 2.94
CA HIS A 120 7.69 -30.90 4.18
C HIS A 120 7.91 -29.91 5.33
N ARG A 121 9.13 -29.36 5.45
CA ARG A 121 9.45 -28.33 6.45
C ARG A 121 8.59 -27.08 6.27
N ILE A 122 8.51 -26.55 5.05
CA ILE A 122 7.72 -25.35 4.73
C ILE A 122 6.24 -25.59 5.06
N TYR A 123 5.71 -26.77 4.72
CA TYR A 123 4.33 -27.12 5.04
C TYR A 123 4.06 -27.17 6.54
N LEU A 124 4.94 -27.84 7.32
CA LEU A 124 4.79 -27.87 8.79
C LEU A 124 4.95 -26.49 9.42
N LYS A 125 5.84 -25.65 8.89
CA LYS A 125 6.03 -24.30 9.38
C LYS A 125 4.79 -23.42 9.16
N GLY A 126 4.12 -23.55 8.02
CA GLY A 126 2.83 -22.88 7.81
C GLY A 126 1.75 -23.33 8.80
N ILE A 127 1.77 -24.59 9.22
CA ILE A 127 0.86 -25.10 10.27
C ILE A 127 1.26 -24.57 11.65
N GLU A 128 2.57 -24.53 11.95
CA GLU A 128 3.12 -23.93 13.18
C GLU A 128 2.66 -22.48 13.32
N ASP A 129 2.79 -21.68 12.25
CA ASP A 129 2.35 -20.29 12.19
C ASP A 129 0.83 -20.18 12.47
N ASP A 130 -0.01 -21.00 11.83
CA ASP A 130 -1.47 -21.03 12.07
C ASP A 130 -1.83 -21.35 13.54
N VAL A 131 -1.07 -22.25 14.18
CA VAL A 131 -1.26 -22.63 15.60
C VAL A 131 -0.79 -21.51 16.53
N ASN A 132 0.34 -20.88 16.24
CA ASN A 132 0.88 -19.75 17.00
C ASN A 132 -0.04 -18.53 16.94
N ASP A 133 -0.64 -18.26 15.78
CA ASP A 133 -1.65 -17.22 15.61
C ASP A 133 -2.90 -17.50 16.44
N PHE A 134 -3.32 -18.76 16.51
CA PHE A 134 -4.43 -19.17 17.38
C PHE A 134 -4.11 -18.95 18.86
N ILE A 135 -2.93 -19.42 19.32
CA ILE A 135 -2.49 -19.24 20.72
C ILE A 135 -2.42 -17.75 21.06
N SER A 136 -1.79 -16.94 20.21
CA SER A 136 -1.63 -15.50 20.40
C SER A 136 -2.96 -14.76 20.49
N ARG A 137 -3.91 -15.09 19.61
CA ARG A 137 -5.28 -14.53 19.67
C ARG A 137 -5.98 -14.90 20.98
N ASN A 138 -5.92 -16.16 21.39
CA ASN A 138 -6.55 -16.61 22.62
C ASN A 138 -5.92 -16.01 23.87
N THR A 139 -4.61 -15.78 23.88
CA THR A 139 -3.93 -15.06 24.97
C THR A 139 -4.47 -13.64 25.12
N ARG A 140 -4.70 -12.92 24.01
CA ARG A 140 -5.34 -11.60 24.03
C ARG A 140 -6.80 -11.65 24.52
N LEU A 141 -7.54 -12.70 24.14
CA LEU A 141 -8.90 -12.92 24.67
C LEU A 141 -8.87 -13.20 26.17
N LEU A 142 -7.91 -13.99 26.64
CA LEU A 142 -7.73 -14.31 28.05
C LEU A 142 -7.43 -13.07 28.90
N GLU A 143 -6.59 -12.15 28.40
CA GLU A 143 -6.34 -10.86 29.05
C GLU A 143 -7.62 -10.03 29.21
N THR A 144 -8.49 -10.05 28.18
CA THR A 144 -9.78 -9.35 28.22
C THR A 144 -10.72 -9.98 29.26
N VAL A 145 -10.82 -11.30 29.27
CA VAL A 145 -11.66 -12.06 30.22
C VAL A 145 -11.17 -11.90 31.66
N ASP A 146 -9.86 -11.93 31.91
CA ASP A 146 -9.25 -11.69 33.22
C ASP A 146 -9.52 -10.27 33.74
N LEU A 147 -9.49 -9.27 32.84
CA LEU A 147 -9.88 -7.89 33.19
C LEU A 147 -11.35 -7.84 33.66
N HIS A 148 -12.27 -8.47 32.93
CA HIS A 148 -13.68 -8.55 33.33
C HIS A 148 -13.84 -9.28 34.67
N TYR A 149 -13.16 -10.42 34.86
CA TYR A 149 -13.19 -11.18 36.11
C TYR A 149 -12.77 -10.32 37.30
N LYS A 150 -11.63 -9.62 37.20
CA LYS A 150 -11.12 -8.73 38.24
C LYS A 150 -12.08 -7.56 38.52
N THR A 151 -12.63 -6.96 37.47
CA THR A 151 -13.58 -5.84 37.55
C THR A 151 -14.87 -6.25 38.25
N TRP A 152 -15.46 -7.39 37.88
CA TRP A 152 -16.70 -7.88 38.48
C TRP A 152 -16.51 -8.41 39.90
N LYS A 153 -15.34 -8.96 40.23
CA LYS A 153 -14.98 -9.33 41.60
C LYS A 153 -14.94 -8.11 42.53
N LEU A 154 -14.28 -7.03 42.10
CA LEU A 154 -14.28 -5.76 42.84
C LEU A 154 -15.69 -5.15 42.94
N THR A 155 -16.49 -5.30 41.89
CA THR A 155 -17.89 -4.84 41.87
C THR A 155 -18.76 -5.63 42.85
N LEU A 156 -18.55 -6.94 42.99
CA LEU A 156 -19.25 -7.77 43.97
C LEU A 156 -18.90 -7.37 45.42
N GLU A 157 -17.61 -7.11 45.69
CA GLU A 157 -17.17 -6.61 47.00
C GLU A 157 -17.79 -5.26 47.33
N ASN A 158 -17.79 -4.31 46.37
CA ASN A 158 -18.40 -3.00 46.56
C ASN A 158 -19.92 -3.08 46.75
N ALA A 159 -20.61 -3.89 45.93
CA ALA A 159 -22.06 -4.08 46.04
C ALA A 159 -22.50 -4.72 47.37
N LYS A 160 -21.66 -5.58 47.96
CA LYS A 160 -21.89 -6.12 49.31
C LYS A 160 -21.72 -5.04 50.40
N ASN A 161 -20.74 -4.16 50.25
CA ASN A 161 -20.49 -3.06 51.18
C ASN A 161 -21.59 -1.98 51.12
N GLU A 162 -22.20 -1.78 49.95
CA GLU A 162 -23.30 -0.83 49.73
C GLU A 162 -24.71 -1.43 49.96
N GLU A 163 -24.81 -2.64 50.56
CA GLU A 163 -26.08 -3.32 50.87
C GLU A 163 -27.03 -3.50 49.65
N ALA A 164 -26.47 -3.86 48.48
CA ALA A 164 -27.26 -4.09 47.28
C ALA A 164 -28.31 -5.21 47.43
N PRO A 165 -29.46 -5.13 46.73
CA PRO A 165 -30.46 -6.19 46.70
C PRO A 165 -29.88 -7.57 46.36
N THR A 166 -30.37 -8.62 47.03
CA THR A 166 -29.90 -10.01 46.85
C THR A 166 -29.99 -10.50 45.41
N GLU A 167 -30.98 -10.02 44.65
CA GLU A 167 -31.14 -10.35 43.23
C GLU A 167 -29.99 -9.80 42.34
N ILE A 168 -29.47 -8.61 42.68
CA ILE A 168 -28.32 -8.02 41.98
C ILE A 168 -27.04 -8.77 42.35
N LEU A 169 -26.86 -9.11 43.63
CA LEU A 169 -25.71 -9.89 44.09
C LEU A 169 -25.66 -11.27 43.44
N ASN A 170 -26.80 -11.94 43.26
CA ASN A 170 -26.89 -13.22 42.56
C ASN A 170 -26.50 -13.07 41.09
N ARG A 171 -27.04 -12.09 40.36
CA ARG A 171 -26.68 -11.83 38.95
C ARG A 171 -25.20 -11.54 38.74
N ILE A 172 -24.57 -10.78 39.65
CA ILE A 172 -23.12 -10.53 39.58
C ILE A 172 -22.35 -11.83 39.82
N THR A 173 -22.79 -12.64 40.77
CA THR A 173 -22.14 -13.92 41.10
C THR A 173 -22.23 -14.90 39.93
N ASP A 174 -23.40 -15.00 39.30
CA ASP A 174 -23.61 -15.82 38.09
C ASP A 174 -22.71 -15.35 36.94
N LEU A 175 -22.65 -14.04 36.69
CA LEU A 175 -21.77 -13.46 35.66
C LEU A 175 -20.28 -13.77 35.92
N ILE A 176 -19.83 -13.67 37.18
CA ILE A 176 -18.45 -14.04 37.55
C ILE A 176 -18.18 -15.53 37.26
N GLN A 177 -19.17 -16.40 37.52
CA GLN A 177 -19.07 -17.83 37.24
C GLN A 177 -19.01 -18.11 35.72
N ASP A 178 -19.80 -17.40 34.92
CA ASP A 178 -19.77 -17.50 33.45
C ASP A 178 -18.42 -17.03 32.89
N ILE A 179 -17.90 -15.90 33.37
CA ILE A 179 -16.56 -15.38 33.02
C ILE A 179 -15.50 -16.44 33.36
N LYS A 180 -15.56 -17.03 34.56
CA LYS A 180 -14.57 -18.04 35.00
C LYS A 180 -14.64 -19.31 34.14
N THR A 181 -15.84 -19.75 33.79
CA THR A 181 -16.04 -20.92 32.92
C THR A 181 -15.47 -20.68 31.53
N LEU A 182 -15.65 -19.47 30.97
CA LEU A 182 -15.07 -19.07 29.69
C LEU A 182 -13.54 -18.99 29.76
N GLU A 183 -12.98 -18.43 30.83
CA GLU A 183 -11.55 -18.38 31.10
C GLU A 183 -10.92 -19.78 31.09
N ASP A 184 -11.52 -20.72 31.84
CA ASP A 184 -11.05 -22.10 31.93
C ASP A 184 -11.12 -22.82 30.57
N ASN A 185 -12.15 -22.53 29.76
CA ASN A 185 -12.27 -23.05 28.39
C ASN A 185 -11.17 -22.51 27.47
N ILE A 186 -10.88 -21.20 27.52
CA ILE A 186 -9.79 -20.59 26.73
C ILE A 186 -8.44 -21.22 27.11
N ILE A 187 -8.18 -21.37 28.41
CA ILE A 187 -6.94 -22.01 28.92
C ILE A 187 -6.83 -23.46 28.43
N LYS A 188 -7.93 -24.23 28.47
CA LYS A 188 -7.98 -25.61 28.00
C LYS A 188 -7.68 -25.72 26.50
N GLU A 189 -8.25 -24.83 25.68
CA GLU A 189 -7.99 -24.77 24.24
C GLU A 189 -6.54 -24.39 23.95
N ASN A 190 -6.00 -23.38 24.63
CA ASN A 190 -4.59 -23.01 24.50
C ASN A 190 -3.63 -24.14 24.89
N ASN A 191 -3.90 -24.84 25.98
CA ASN A 191 -3.10 -26.01 26.38
C ASN A 191 -3.14 -27.13 25.35
N THR A 192 -4.26 -27.29 24.64
CA THR A 192 -4.37 -28.27 23.55
C THR A 192 -3.56 -27.83 22.32
N ALA A 193 -3.64 -26.53 21.97
CA ALA A 193 -2.86 -25.94 20.89
C ALA A 193 -1.34 -26.00 21.17
N LEU A 194 -0.88 -25.68 22.38
CA LEU A 194 0.53 -25.77 22.79
C LEU A 194 1.06 -27.21 22.70
N LYS A 195 0.24 -28.21 23.04
CA LYS A 195 0.62 -29.63 22.85
C LYS A 195 0.78 -29.97 21.37
N LEU A 196 -0.09 -29.44 20.50
CA LEU A 196 0.01 -29.64 19.06
C LEU A 196 1.25 -28.93 18.49
N GLU A 197 1.49 -27.68 18.88
CA GLU A 197 2.67 -26.89 18.53
C GLU A 197 3.96 -27.65 18.88
N SER A 198 4.07 -28.14 20.12
CA SER A 198 5.22 -28.94 20.55
C SER A 198 5.45 -30.19 19.69
N LYS A 199 4.37 -30.91 19.31
CA LYS A 199 4.46 -32.06 18.40
C LYS A 199 4.93 -31.64 17.00
N ILE A 200 4.42 -30.54 16.46
CA ILE A 200 4.81 -30.00 15.16
C ILE A 200 6.29 -29.62 15.18
N ASN A 201 6.74 -28.89 16.20
CA ASN A 201 8.13 -28.46 16.37
C ASN A 201 9.08 -29.65 16.44
N PHE A 202 8.70 -30.72 17.16
CA PHE A 202 9.47 -31.97 17.15
C PHE A 202 9.65 -32.55 15.75
N LYS A 203 8.61 -32.53 14.90
CA LYS A 203 8.72 -33.01 13.51
C LYS A 203 9.49 -32.05 12.61
N ILE A 204 9.38 -30.74 12.82
CA ILE A 204 10.20 -29.74 12.09
C ILE A 204 11.68 -29.98 12.39
N GLU A 205 12.03 -30.22 13.65
CA GLU A 205 13.41 -30.47 14.04
C GLU A 205 13.95 -31.78 13.46
N LEU A 206 13.17 -32.86 13.51
CA LEU A 206 13.50 -34.11 12.82
C LEU A 206 13.77 -33.89 11.32
N ILE A 207 12.95 -33.06 10.65
CA ILE A 207 13.15 -32.73 9.23
C ILE A 207 14.46 -31.94 9.05
N ASN A 208 14.76 -30.99 9.93
CA ASN A 208 16.01 -30.22 9.89
C ASN A 208 17.23 -31.13 10.03
N GLU A 209 17.22 -32.07 10.98
CA GLU A 209 18.29 -33.07 11.16
C GLU A 209 18.48 -33.91 9.88
N ILE A 210 17.39 -34.39 9.27
CA ILE A 210 17.46 -35.15 8.01
C ILE A 210 18.04 -34.27 6.91
N MET A 211 17.58 -33.02 6.76
CA MET A 211 18.10 -32.10 5.76
C MET A 211 19.58 -31.79 5.98
N GLU A 212 20.03 -31.66 7.22
CA GLU A 212 21.43 -31.47 7.58
C GLU A 212 22.26 -32.72 7.24
N SER A 213 21.75 -33.93 7.50
CA SER A 213 22.40 -35.18 7.08
C SER A 213 22.55 -35.27 5.55
N ILE A 214 21.57 -34.76 4.81
CA ILE A 214 21.62 -34.69 3.34
C ILE A 214 22.66 -33.65 2.89
N LEU A 215 22.75 -32.50 3.56
CA LEU A 215 23.72 -31.44 3.25
C LEU A 215 25.16 -31.86 3.58
N THR A 216 25.37 -32.50 4.73
CA THR A 216 26.69 -33.02 5.12
C THR A 216 27.16 -34.08 4.12
N LEU A 217 26.26 -34.98 3.68
CA LEU A 217 26.56 -35.91 2.60
C LEU A 217 26.84 -35.18 1.28
N LYS A 218 26.03 -34.17 0.90
CA LYS A 218 26.20 -33.38 -0.32
C LYS A 218 27.55 -32.64 -0.37
N ASN A 219 28.04 -32.20 0.79
CA ASN A 219 29.30 -31.47 0.93
C ASN A 219 30.50 -32.40 1.22
N SER A 220 30.29 -33.71 1.31
CA SER A 220 31.36 -34.68 1.50
C SER A 220 32.24 -34.80 0.25
N GLU A 221 33.47 -35.28 0.43
CA GLU A 221 34.43 -35.44 -0.67
C GLU A 221 33.88 -36.27 -1.84
N VAL A 222 32.99 -37.23 -1.57
CA VAL A 222 32.37 -38.12 -2.57
C VAL A 222 31.56 -37.35 -3.63
N TYR A 223 31.06 -36.15 -3.30
CA TYR A 223 30.25 -35.30 -4.18
C TYR A 223 31.02 -34.11 -4.77
N ASN A 224 32.30 -33.97 -4.43
CA ASN A 224 33.18 -33.02 -5.10
C ASN A 224 33.24 -33.30 -6.60
N LEU A 225 33.36 -32.23 -7.38
CA LEU A 225 33.37 -32.27 -8.85
C LEU A 225 34.44 -33.23 -9.39
N PHE A 226 35.65 -33.14 -8.84
CA PHE A 226 36.81 -33.91 -9.28
C PHE A 226 37.06 -35.19 -8.47
N HIS A 227 36.07 -35.64 -7.69
CA HIS A 227 36.20 -36.90 -6.96
C HIS A 227 36.03 -38.09 -7.90
N LEU A 228 36.97 -39.04 -7.85
CA LEU A 228 36.93 -40.27 -8.63
C LEU A 228 35.94 -41.26 -8.00
N ARG A 229 34.66 -41.10 -8.33
CA ARG A 229 33.57 -41.89 -7.74
C ARG A 229 33.50 -43.32 -8.28
N HIS A 230 33.92 -43.53 -9.51
CA HIS A 230 33.89 -44.83 -10.17
C HIS A 230 35.23 -45.13 -10.82
N LYS A 231 35.58 -46.42 -10.93
CA LYS A 231 36.76 -46.84 -11.72
C LYS A 231 36.61 -46.41 -13.18
N PRO A 232 37.68 -46.21 -13.95
CA PRO A 232 37.56 -45.90 -15.37
C PRO A 232 36.71 -46.93 -16.14
N LEU A 233 36.06 -46.52 -17.23
CA LEU A 233 35.03 -47.30 -17.93
C LEU A 233 35.53 -48.69 -18.39
N TRP A 234 36.80 -48.81 -18.76
CA TRP A 234 37.44 -50.07 -19.16
C TRP A 234 37.73 -51.06 -18.01
N ALA A 235 37.65 -50.60 -16.75
CA ALA A 235 37.87 -51.40 -15.55
C ALA A 235 36.56 -51.74 -14.80
N VAL A 236 35.40 -51.40 -15.37
CA VAL A 236 34.08 -51.65 -14.77
C VAL A 236 33.60 -53.06 -15.11
N SER A 237 33.23 -53.82 -14.09
CA SER A 237 32.50 -55.08 -14.27
C SER A 237 31.00 -54.78 -14.35
N PHE A 238 30.40 -55.01 -15.51
CA PHE A 238 28.95 -54.85 -15.73
C PHE A 238 28.12 -56.08 -15.31
N THR A 239 28.77 -57.14 -14.81
CA THR A 239 28.16 -58.45 -14.55
C THR A 239 27.72 -58.68 -13.09
N LYS A 240 28.15 -57.83 -12.14
CA LYS A 240 27.72 -57.94 -10.74
C LYS A 240 26.32 -57.35 -10.56
N LYS A 241 25.32 -58.22 -10.39
CA LYS A 241 23.98 -57.86 -9.95
C LYS A 241 24.08 -57.48 -8.46
N GLU A 242 24.13 -56.19 -8.14
CA GLU A 242 24.03 -55.75 -6.75
C GLU A 242 22.66 -56.15 -6.21
N THR A 243 22.67 -57.03 -5.21
CA THR A 243 21.52 -57.80 -4.74
C THR A 243 20.48 -57.02 -3.94
N ASN A 244 20.64 -55.70 -3.76
CA ASN A 244 19.87 -54.92 -2.78
C ASN A 244 19.03 -53.76 -3.33
N ALA A 245 18.89 -53.57 -4.64
CA ALA A 245 18.03 -52.51 -5.21
C ALA A 245 16.71 -53.10 -5.74
N SER A 246 15.77 -53.34 -4.83
CA SER A 246 14.48 -54.01 -5.11
C SER A 246 13.40 -53.13 -5.75
N ASN A 247 13.67 -51.86 -6.07
CA ASN A 247 12.64 -50.98 -6.64
C ASN A 247 12.74 -51.00 -8.16
N SER A 248 11.75 -51.60 -8.81
CA SER A 248 11.66 -51.58 -10.27
C SER A 248 11.39 -50.14 -10.76
N LEU A 249 11.75 -49.86 -12.01
CA LEU A 249 11.39 -48.58 -12.67
C LEU A 249 9.89 -48.26 -12.51
N SER A 250 9.05 -49.30 -12.61
CA SER A 250 7.60 -49.17 -12.49
C SER A 250 7.18 -48.69 -11.10
N ASP A 251 7.87 -49.13 -10.04
CA ASP A 251 7.58 -48.71 -8.68
C ASP A 251 7.89 -47.22 -8.48
N THR A 252 9.06 -46.77 -8.95
CA THR A 252 9.51 -45.37 -8.82
C THR A 252 8.61 -44.40 -9.58
N ILE A 253 8.19 -44.78 -10.80
CA ILE A 253 7.25 -43.98 -11.60
C ILE A 253 5.88 -43.97 -10.92
N SER A 254 5.39 -45.14 -10.47
CA SER A 254 4.08 -45.23 -9.82
C SER A 254 4.02 -44.40 -8.53
N GLU A 255 5.11 -44.37 -7.75
CA GLU A 255 5.24 -43.56 -6.54
C GLU A 255 5.24 -42.07 -6.90
N SER A 256 6.03 -41.65 -7.90
CA SER A 256 6.06 -40.26 -8.37
C SER A 256 4.71 -39.76 -8.90
N VAL A 257 3.97 -40.64 -9.60
CA VAL A 257 2.60 -40.36 -10.08
C VAL A 257 1.63 -40.26 -8.92
N LYS A 258 1.68 -41.17 -7.95
CA LYS A 258 0.85 -41.13 -6.73
C LYS A 258 1.13 -39.88 -5.89
N GLU A 259 2.39 -39.48 -5.74
CA GLU A 259 2.79 -38.25 -5.05
C GLU A 259 2.22 -37.02 -5.75
N SER A 260 2.38 -36.93 -7.08
CA SER A 260 1.83 -35.82 -7.87
C SER A 260 0.31 -35.77 -7.82
N GLY A 261 -0.37 -36.92 -7.91
CA GLY A 261 -1.82 -37.02 -7.78
C GLY A 261 -2.32 -36.67 -6.37
N SER A 262 -1.56 -37.03 -5.33
CA SER A 262 -1.88 -36.64 -3.95
C SER A 262 -1.69 -35.15 -3.72
N PHE A 263 -0.62 -34.56 -4.27
CA PHE A 263 -0.38 -33.12 -4.22
C PHE A 263 -1.55 -32.32 -4.82
N ILE A 264 -2.07 -32.75 -5.98
CA ILE A 264 -3.23 -32.11 -6.62
C ILE A 264 -4.48 -32.21 -5.74
N LYS A 265 -4.72 -33.37 -5.11
CA LYS A 265 -5.87 -33.57 -4.21
C LYS A 265 -5.79 -32.71 -2.96
N THR A 266 -4.61 -32.63 -2.34
CA THR A 266 -4.38 -31.82 -1.13
C THR A 266 -4.54 -30.33 -1.42
N ASN A 267 -4.09 -29.86 -2.59
CA ASN A 267 -4.11 -28.45 -2.98
C ASN A 267 -5.34 -28.03 -3.80
N LYS A 268 -6.46 -28.77 -3.71
CA LYS A 268 -7.66 -28.53 -4.54
C LYS A 268 -8.20 -27.10 -4.43
N ASN A 269 -8.23 -26.52 -3.23
CA ASN A 269 -8.70 -25.14 -3.02
C ASN A 269 -7.76 -24.11 -3.67
N SER A 270 -6.46 -24.30 -3.49
CA SER A 270 -5.43 -23.46 -4.10
C SER A 270 -5.49 -23.51 -5.62
N ILE A 271 -5.83 -24.67 -6.21
CA ILE A 271 -6.03 -24.81 -7.66
C ILE A 271 -7.19 -23.95 -8.16
N TYR A 272 -8.33 -23.88 -7.44
CA TYR A 272 -9.44 -23.03 -7.84
C TYR A 272 -9.05 -21.54 -7.82
N LEU A 273 -8.33 -21.10 -6.78
CA LEU A 273 -7.81 -19.73 -6.70
C LEU A 273 -6.79 -19.46 -7.81
N TYR A 274 -5.93 -20.42 -8.11
CA TYR A 274 -4.99 -20.31 -9.23
C TYR A 274 -5.72 -20.18 -10.58
N LEU A 275 -6.81 -20.92 -10.80
CA LEU A 275 -7.61 -20.80 -12.02
C LEU A 275 -8.25 -19.41 -12.18
N THR A 276 -8.65 -18.74 -11.09
CA THR A 276 -9.16 -17.36 -11.19
C THR A 276 -8.05 -16.39 -11.62
N TRP A 277 -6.81 -16.58 -11.12
CA TRP A 277 -5.64 -15.83 -11.61
C TRP A 277 -5.37 -16.08 -13.10
N VAL A 278 -5.48 -17.32 -13.57
CA VAL A 278 -5.33 -17.65 -14.99
C VAL A 278 -6.37 -16.93 -15.85
N LEU A 279 -7.63 -16.91 -15.42
CA LEU A 279 -8.69 -16.18 -16.12
C LEU A 279 -8.45 -14.66 -16.13
N PHE A 280 -7.94 -14.11 -15.03
CA PHE A 280 -7.57 -12.69 -14.93
C PHE A 280 -6.44 -12.34 -15.92
N ILE A 281 -5.39 -13.16 -15.98
CA ILE A 281 -4.29 -12.99 -16.94
C ILE A 281 -4.79 -13.10 -18.39
N ALA A 282 -5.67 -14.07 -18.67
CA ALA A 282 -6.31 -14.20 -19.97
C ALA A 282 -7.07 -12.91 -20.32
N GLY A 283 -7.88 -12.40 -19.40
CA GLY A 283 -8.60 -11.14 -19.55
C GLY A 283 -7.68 -9.96 -19.89
N ILE A 284 -6.55 -9.82 -19.19
CA ILE A 284 -5.55 -8.78 -19.46
C ILE A 284 -4.94 -8.93 -20.86
N ILE A 285 -4.47 -10.13 -21.23
CA ILE A 285 -3.81 -10.35 -22.53
C ILE A 285 -4.79 -10.10 -23.68
N TYR A 286 -6.03 -10.55 -23.58
CA TYR A 286 -7.06 -10.26 -24.59
C TYR A 286 -7.46 -8.79 -24.63
N PHE A 287 -7.49 -8.11 -23.49
CA PHE A 287 -7.70 -6.67 -23.42
C PHE A 287 -6.57 -5.86 -24.09
N LEU A 288 -5.33 -6.33 -23.95
CA LEU A 288 -4.15 -5.76 -24.62
C LEU A 288 -4.17 -6.03 -26.13
N LYS A 289 -4.53 -7.25 -26.54
CA LYS A 289 -4.73 -7.62 -27.95
C LYS A 289 -5.73 -6.69 -28.64
N ARG A 290 -6.89 -6.44 -28.02
CA ARG A 290 -7.89 -5.48 -28.55
C ARG A 290 -7.33 -4.07 -28.76
N GLY A 291 -6.32 -3.68 -27.97
CA GLY A 291 -5.62 -2.41 -28.15
C GLY A 291 -4.90 -2.30 -29.50
N PHE A 292 -4.28 -3.39 -29.97
CA PHE A 292 -3.60 -3.44 -31.26
C PHE A 292 -4.56 -3.64 -32.44
N GLU A 293 -5.73 -4.24 -32.22
CA GLU A 293 -6.76 -4.36 -33.26
C GLU A 293 -7.48 -3.02 -33.51
N LYS A 294 -7.68 -2.23 -32.45
CA LYS A 294 -8.40 -0.95 -32.52
C LYS A 294 -7.58 0.18 -33.14
N TYR A 295 -6.27 0.21 -32.93
CA TYR A 295 -5.40 1.29 -33.37
C TYR A 295 -4.31 0.79 -34.32
N LYS A 296 -4.02 1.55 -35.37
CA LYS A 296 -2.99 1.18 -36.35
C LYS A 296 -1.60 1.30 -35.73
N PHE A 297 -0.78 0.26 -35.92
CA PHE A 297 0.61 0.18 -35.48
C PHE A 297 1.52 0.50 -36.67
N GLU A 298 2.26 1.61 -36.59
CA GLU A 298 3.02 2.20 -37.71
C GLU A 298 4.53 2.19 -37.47
N GLU A 299 4.98 1.67 -36.32
CA GLU A 299 6.39 1.62 -35.95
C GLU A 299 7.17 0.65 -36.86
N THR A 300 8.32 1.12 -37.38
CA THR A 300 9.20 0.38 -38.30
C THR A 300 10.27 -0.43 -37.58
N ASP A 301 10.47 -0.22 -36.27
CA ASP A 301 11.45 -0.98 -35.50
C ASP A 301 11.09 -2.47 -35.46
N LYS A 302 12.04 -3.31 -35.87
CA LYS A 302 11.86 -4.76 -35.98
C LYS A 302 11.50 -5.42 -34.64
N ASN A 303 12.07 -4.96 -33.52
CA ASN A 303 11.78 -5.54 -32.22
C ASN A 303 10.38 -5.16 -31.75
N LEU A 304 9.95 -3.93 -32.00
CA LEU A 304 8.58 -3.49 -31.68
C LEU A 304 7.53 -4.25 -32.50
N GLN A 305 7.82 -4.56 -33.77
CA GLN A 305 6.94 -5.43 -34.57
C GLN A 305 6.86 -6.85 -34.04
N ILE A 306 7.99 -7.43 -33.61
CA ILE A 306 8.02 -8.74 -32.95
C ILE A 306 7.16 -8.73 -31.68
N SER A 307 7.33 -7.71 -30.83
CA SER A 307 6.58 -7.53 -29.58
C SER A 307 5.07 -7.42 -29.81
N LYS A 308 4.65 -6.67 -30.84
CA LYS A 308 3.24 -6.61 -31.27
C LYS A 308 2.73 -7.99 -31.68
N ASP A 309 3.46 -8.69 -32.54
CA ASP A 309 3.04 -9.97 -33.10
C ASP A 309 2.82 -11.04 -32.04
N VAL A 310 3.60 -11.04 -30.97
CA VAL A 310 3.45 -11.98 -29.84
C VAL A 310 2.05 -11.85 -29.20
N ILE A 311 1.61 -10.64 -28.88
CA ILE A 311 0.31 -10.41 -28.23
C ILE A 311 -0.84 -10.52 -29.24
N LEU A 312 -0.64 -10.06 -30.48
CA LEU A 312 -1.69 -10.03 -31.48
C LEU A 312 -1.99 -11.42 -32.07
N LYS A 313 -0.94 -12.16 -32.46
CA LYS A 313 -1.07 -13.47 -33.15
C LYS A 313 -1.11 -14.64 -32.18
N HIS A 314 -0.48 -14.54 -31.00
CA HIS A 314 -0.34 -15.65 -30.06
C HIS A 314 -0.82 -15.35 -28.62
N PRO A 315 -1.99 -14.72 -28.41
CA PRO A 315 -2.47 -14.34 -27.08
C PRO A 315 -2.65 -15.54 -26.15
N THR A 316 -3.18 -16.66 -26.65
CA THR A 316 -3.42 -17.88 -25.87
C THR A 316 -2.12 -18.51 -25.39
N ALA A 317 -1.10 -18.59 -26.24
CA ALA A 317 0.20 -19.10 -25.88
C ALA A 317 0.88 -18.22 -24.82
N SER A 318 0.78 -16.89 -24.94
CA SER A 318 1.28 -15.95 -23.92
C SER A 318 0.55 -16.12 -22.58
N THR A 319 -0.78 -16.29 -22.59
CA THR A 319 -1.57 -16.56 -21.38
C THR A 319 -1.16 -17.88 -20.72
N VAL A 320 -1.07 -18.97 -21.48
CA VAL A 320 -0.67 -20.29 -20.96
C VAL A 320 0.75 -20.25 -20.41
N PHE A 321 1.67 -19.58 -21.11
CA PHE A 321 3.05 -19.42 -20.65
C PHE A 321 3.12 -18.68 -19.30
N LEU A 322 2.46 -17.52 -19.19
CA LEU A 322 2.43 -16.74 -17.94
C LEU A 322 1.73 -17.51 -16.81
N ALA A 323 0.64 -18.21 -17.11
CA ALA A 323 -0.05 -19.06 -16.15
C ALA A 323 0.89 -20.12 -15.58
N LEU A 324 1.57 -20.88 -16.44
CA LEU A 324 2.50 -21.93 -16.01
C LEU A 324 3.70 -21.37 -15.24
N LEU A 325 4.19 -20.18 -15.60
CA LEU A 325 5.28 -19.52 -14.87
C LEU A 325 4.82 -19.10 -13.47
N ILE A 326 3.59 -18.60 -13.32
CA ILE A 326 3.01 -18.30 -12.01
C ILE A 326 2.76 -19.57 -11.19
N ALA A 327 2.44 -20.70 -11.83
CA ALA A 327 2.28 -21.97 -11.12
C ALA A 327 3.56 -22.38 -10.36
N PHE A 328 4.74 -22.14 -10.92
CA PHE A 328 6.03 -22.38 -10.24
C PHE A 328 6.22 -21.57 -8.96
N ILE A 329 5.61 -20.38 -8.90
CA ILE A 329 5.72 -19.48 -7.75
C ILE A 329 4.61 -19.78 -6.74
N TYR A 330 3.41 -20.10 -7.23
CA TYR A 330 2.22 -20.28 -6.43
C TYR A 330 2.19 -21.62 -5.69
N PHE A 331 2.64 -22.69 -6.34
CA PHE A 331 2.68 -24.03 -5.74
C PHE A 331 4.05 -24.29 -5.13
N THR A 332 4.12 -24.32 -3.80
CA THR A 332 5.34 -24.66 -3.06
C THR A 332 5.41 -26.17 -2.79
N GLY A 333 6.62 -26.71 -2.63
CA GLY A 333 6.82 -28.13 -2.30
C GLY A 333 6.31 -29.12 -3.36
N THR A 334 6.31 -28.72 -4.64
CA THR A 334 5.81 -29.55 -5.73
C THR A 334 6.65 -30.81 -5.92
N PRO A 335 6.04 -31.99 -6.13
CA PRO A 335 6.77 -33.20 -6.52
C PRO A 335 7.54 -32.99 -7.82
N LYS A 336 8.71 -33.64 -7.95
CA LYS A 336 9.60 -33.40 -9.09
C LYS A 336 8.96 -33.68 -10.46
N LEU A 337 8.06 -34.66 -10.53
CA LEU A 337 7.29 -34.95 -11.74
C LEU A 337 6.35 -33.82 -12.13
N PHE A 338 5.72 -33.19 -11.15
CA PHE A 338 4.88 -32.02 -11.40
C PHE A 338 5.70 -30.85 -11.94
N GLU A 339 6.86 -30.56 -11.36
CA GLU A 339 7.79 -29.54 -11.89
C GLU A 339 8.20 -29.83 -13.34
N ASN A 340 8.59 -31.08 -13.64
CA ASN A 340 9.01 -31.46 -14.98
C ASN A 340 7.88 -31.30 -16.01
N ILE A 341 6.63 -31.61 -15.62
CA ILE A 341 5.45 -31.37 -16.45
C ILE A 341 5.22 -29.87 -16.67
N LEU A 342 5.38 -29.04 -15.64
CA LEU A 342 5.26 -27.58 -15.77
C LEU A 342 6.32 -27.00 -16.71
N VAL A 343 7.59 -27.40 -16.58
CA VAL A 343 8.66 -26.97 -17.51
C VAL A 343 8.34 -27.43 -18.94
N LEU A 344 7.90 -28.67 -19.13
CA LEU A 344 7.51 -29.16 -20.46
C LEU A 344 6.34 -28.35 -21.03
N GLY A 345 5.36 -27.98 -20.21
CA GLY A 345 4.28 -27.07 -20.59
C GLY A 345 4.78 -25.68 -20.98
N LEU A 346 5.74 -25.11 -20.23
CA LEU A 346 6.40 -23.85 -20.56
C LEU A 346 7.16 -23.93 -21.88
N LEU A 347 7.80 -25.07 -22.14
CA LEU A 347 8.44 -25.32 -23.43
C LEU A 347 7.37 -25.36 -24.53
N ILE A 348 6.34 -26.19 -24.42
CA ILE A 348 5.28 -26.25 -25.43
C ILE A 348 4.67 -24.87 -25.70
N ALA A 349 4.36 -24.10 -24.67
CA ALA A 349 3.82 -22.74 -24.81
C ALA A 349 4.83 -21.77 -25.47
N SER A 350 6.10 -21.81 -25.06
CA SER A 350 7.16 -20.98 -25.66
C SER A 350 7.43 -21.34 -27.12
N SER A 351 7.20 -22.58 -27.53
CA SER A 351 7.35 -22.97 -28.94
C SER A 351 6.44 -22.16 -29.87
N TYR A 352 5.22 -21.83 -29.43
CA TYR A 352 4.28 -21.00 -30.20
C TYR A 352 4.67 -19.52 -30.22
N VAL A 353 5.33 -19.03 -29.17
CA VAL A 353 5.74 -17.62 -29.04
C VAL A 353 7.07 -17.36 -29.78
N VAL A 354 8.04 -18.25 -29.61
CA VAL A 354 9.44 -18.07 -30.04
C VAL A 354 9.67 -18.56 -31.47
N ARG A 355 9.13 -19.73 -31.85
CA ARG A 355 9.41 -20.37 -33.14
C ARG A 355 9.05 -19.50 -34.36
N PRO A 356 7.95 -18.72 -34.37
CA PRO A 356 7.64 -17.82 -35.49
C PRO A 356 8.67 -16.69 -35.67
N GLN A 357 9.32 -16.27 -34.58
CA GLN A 357 10.23 -15.12 -34.55
C GLN A 357 11.67 -15.49 -34.89
N ILE A 358 11.98 -16.79 -34.93
CA ILE A 358 13.30 -17.32 -35.22
C ILE A 358 13.38 -17.80 -36.69
N LYS A 359 14.52 -17.55 -37.34
CA LYS A 359 14.82 -18.04 -38.71
C LYS A 359 14.62 -19.56 -38.83
N THR A 360 14.21 -20.01 -40.02
CA THR A 360 13.86 -21.41 -40.33
C THR A 360 14.90 -22.44 -39.87
N HIS A 361 16.19 -22.11 -39.91
CA HIS A 361 17.27 -23.02 -39.50
C HIS A 361 17.33 -23.31 -37.99
N PHE A 362 16.96 -22.35 -37.14
CA PHE A 362 16.99 -22.52 -35.68
C PHE A 362 15.68 -23.07 -35.11
N LYS A 363 14.63 -23.25 -35.93
CA LYS A 363 13.36 -23.84 -35.47
C LYS A 363 13.54 -25.27 -34.94
N ASN A 364 14.51 -26.01 -35.47
CA ASN A 364 14.82 -27.37 -35.02
C ASN A 364 15.55 -27.41 -33.67
N LEU A 365 16.32 -26.36 -33.32
CA LEU A 365 17.02 -26.26 -32.04
C LEU A 365 16.03 -26.34 -30.87
N TYR A 366 14.85 -25.76 -31.03
CA TYR A 366 13.78 -25.81 -30.03
C TYR A 366 13.40 -27.25 -29.65
N TYR A 367 13.16 -28.09 -30.67
CA TYR A 367 12.78 -29.50 -30.46
C TYR A 367 13.92 -30.31 -29.87
N VAL A 368 15.16 -30.01 -30.28
CA VAL A 368 16.35 -30.65 -29.73
C VAL A 368 16.51 -30.32 -28.23
N ILE A 369 16.38 -29.06 -27.84
CA ILE A 369 16.42 -28.64 -26.42
C ILE A 369 15.33 -29.35 -25.62
N THR A 370 14.10 -29.39 -26.16
CA THR A 370 12.96 -30.05 -25.49
C THR A 370 13.18 -31.55 -25.35
N PHE A 371 13.69 -32.21 -26.39
CA PHE A 371 14.00 -33.63 -26.36
C PHE A 371 15.06 -33.97 -25.31
N PHE A 372 16.16 -33.20 -25.24
CA PHE A 372 17.19 -33.42 -24.24
C PHE A 372 16.73 -33.11 -22.82
N TYR A 373 15.85 -32.12 -22.64
CA TYR A 373 15.23 -31.88 -21.35
C TYR A 373 14.39 -33.06 -20.87
N VAL A 374 13.58 -33.66 -21.77
CA VAL A 374 12.81 -34.86 -21.45
C VAL A 374 13.73 -36.03 -21.15
N LEU A 375 14.80 -36.20 -21.94
CA LEU A 375 15.80 -37.24 -21.72
C LEU A 375 16.42 -37.09 -20.33
N ASP A 376 17.00 -35.92 -19.98
CA ASP A 376 17.56 -35.64 -18.65
C ASP A 376 16.52 -35.78 -17.53
N SER A 377 15.26 -35.41 -17.78
CA SER A 377 14.17 -35.58 -16.78
C SER A 377 13.89 -37.05 -16.48
N ILE A 378 13.96 -37.93 -17.48
CA ILE A 378 13.78 -39.38 -17.31
C ILE A 378 14.88 -39.96 -16.39
N LYS A 379 16.10 -39.39 -16.42
CA LYS A 379 17.22 -39.78 -15.54
C LYS A 379 16.85 -39.73 -14.05
N THR A 380 15.95 -38.82 -13.67
CA THR A 380 15.49 -38.66 -12.28
C THR A 380 14.70 -39.86 -11.75
N TYR A 381 14.02 -40.60 -12.64
CA TYR A 381 13.12 -41.70 -12.28
C TYR A 381 13.71 -43.09 -12.51
N LEU A 382 14.79 -43.18 -13.29
CA LEU A 382 15.49 -44.43 -13.54
C LEU A 382 16.46 -44.75 -12.39
N TRP A 383 16.26 -45.88 -11.71
CA TRP A 383 17.26 -46.41 -10.80
C TRP A 383 18.38 -47.07 -11.60
N PHE A 384 19.42 -46.31 -11.86
CA PHE A 384 20.60 -46.84 -12.51
C PHE A 384 21.57 -47.39 -11.47
N HIS A 385 21.97 -48.65 -11.63
CA HIS A 385 23.21 -49.10 -10.98
C HIS A 385 24.38 -48.28 -11.51
N SER A 386 25.43 -48.15 -10.70
CA SER A 386 26.62 -47.34 -10.99
C SER A 386 27.14 -47.48 -12.43
N GLY A 387 27.19 -48.70 -12.98
CA GLY A 387 27.60 -48.96 -14.35
C GLY A 387 26.61 -48.46 -15.42
N TYR A 388 25.31 -48.76 -15.27
CA TYR A 388 24.27 -48.35 -16.22
C TYR A 388 24.09 -46.83 -16.25
N TYR A 389 24.26 -46.16 -15.10
CA TYR A 389 24.20 -44.71 -15.01
C TYR A 389 25.25 -44.06 -15.91
N ARG A 390 26.46 -44.63 -15.94
CA ARG A 390 27.56 -44.12 -16.75
C ARG A 390 27.34 -44.33 -18.23
N ILE A 391 26.82 -45.49 -18.63
CA ILE A 391 26.43 -45.76 -20.02
C ILE A 391 25.36 -44.75 -20.45
N TYR A 392 24.36 -44.49 -19.61
CA TYR A 392 23.32 -43.50 -19.89
C TYR A 392 23.91 -42.11 -20.10
N LEU A 393 24.76 -41.62 -19.19
CA LEU A 393 25.43 -40.32 -19.33
C LEU A 393 26.32 -40.25 -20.59
N LEU A 394 26.96 -41.35 -20.97
CA LEU A 394 27.78 -41.42 -22.18
C LEU A 394 26.93 -41.35 -23.45
N ILE A 395 25.81 -42.07 -23.50
CA ILE A 395 24.84 -42.00 -24.60
C ILE A 395 24.28 -40.58 -24.69
N GLU A 396 23.87 -39.99 -23.57
CA GLU A 396 23.37 -38.61 -23.51
C GLU A 396 24.40 -37.61 -24.05
N ALA A 397 25.65 -37.69 -23.61
CA ALA A 397 26.73 -36.83 -24.09
C ALA A 397 26.97 -36.97 -25.61
N ILE A 398 26.98 -38.20 -26.14
CA ILE A 398 27.13 -38.46 -27.58
C ILE A 398 25.95 -37.87 -28.36
N LEU A 399 24.73 -38.11 -27.89
CA LEU A 399 23.52 -37.60 -28.55
C LEU A 399 23.53 -36.06 -28.59
N ILE A 400 23.90 -35.39 -27.49
CA ILE A 400 24.03 -33.93 -27.46
C ILE A 400 25.08 -33.48 -28.46
N GLY A 401 26.26 -34.11 -28.47
CA GLY A 401 27.34 -33.78 -29.41
C GLY A 401 26.92 -33.92 -30.88
N VAL A 402 26.24 -35.01 -31.23
CA VAL A 402 25.71 -35.25 -32.58
C VAL A 402 24.64 -34.23 -32.94
N ALA A 403 23.70 -33.94 -32.03
CA ALA A 403 22.64 -32.97 -32.28
C ALA A 403 23.21 -31.55 -32.50
N VAL A 404 24.18 -31.13 -31.68
CA VAL A 404 24.89 -29.85 -31.83
C VAL A 404 25.65 -29.83 -33.16
N TYR A 405 26.37 -30.89 -33.51
CA TYR A 405 27.05 -30.99 -34.81
C TYR A 405 26.11 -30.82 -36.00
N LEU A 406 24.98 -31.55 -36.02
CA LEU A 406 24.00 -31.48 -37.11
C LEU A 406 23.35 -30.09 -37.23
N LEU A 407 23.08 -29.43 -36.10
CA LEU A 407 22.47 -28.10 -36.08
C LEU A 407 23.45 -27.00 -36.51
N PHE A 408 24.69 -27.04 -36.03
CA PHE A 408 25.66 -25.96 -36.24
C PHE A 408 26.51 -26.14 -37.51
N LYS A 409 26.69 -27.35 -38.03
CA LYS A 409 27.39 -27.59 -39.32
C LYS A 409 26.78 -26.80 -40.47
N LYS A 410 25.45 -26.73 -40.53
CA LYS A 410 24.72 -25.98 -41.56
C LYS A 410 24.86 -24.45 -41.39
N LEU A 411 25.22 -24.01 -40.20
CA LEU A 411 25.17 -22.62 -39.75
C LEU A 411 26.53 -21.91 -39.85
N LEU A 412 27.64 -22.65 -39.72
CA LEU A 412 29.01 -22.13 -39.93
C LEU A 412 29.25 -21.62 -41.38
N HIS A 413 28.45 -22.09 -42.34
CA HIS A 413 28.59 -21.72 -43.75
C HIS A 413 27.66 -20.59 -44.21
N THR A 414 26.84 -20.00 -43.32
CA THR A 414 25.94 -18.89 -43.66
C THR A 414 26.50 -17.57 -43.15
N THR A 415 27.20 -16.82 -44.01
CA THR A 415 27.74 -15.46 -43.77
C THR A 415 26.68 -14.39 -44.01
N ASP A 416 25.46 -14.61 -43.56
CA ASP A 416 24.31 -13.79 -43.95
C ASP A 416 24.06 -12.72 -42.86
N ASP A 417 24.29 -11.44 -43.16
CA ASP A 417 24.17 -10.28 -42.23
C ASP A 417 22.75 -10.08 -41.65
N THR A 418 21.79 -10.90 -42.06
CA THR A 418 20.38 -10.80 -41.69
C THR A 418 20.01 -11.57 -40.41
N VAL A 419 20.99 -12.10 -39.65
CA VAL A 419 20.75 -12.91 -38.44
C VAL A 419 20.37 -12.04 -37.24
N ASN A 420 19.22 -12.32 -36.61
CA ASN A 420 18.75 -11.62 -35.40
C ASN A 420 19.75 -11.79 -34.24
N SER A 421 19.81 -10.80 -33.33
CA SER A 421 20.72 -10.79 -32.17
C SER A 421 20.75 -12.09 -31.35
N PHE A 422 19.56 -12.68 -31.10
CA PHE A 422 19.44 -13.96 -30.38
C PHE A 422 20.09 -15.15 -31.12
N SER A 423 19.92 -15.22 -32.43
CA SER A 423 20.52 -16.27 -33.26
C SER A 423 22.05 -16.14 -33.30
N ASN A 424 22.59 -14.92 -33.34
CA ASN A 424 24.04 -14.68 -33.24
C ASN A 424 24.60 -15.08 -31.87
N PHE A 425 23.86 -14.83 -30.79
CA PHE A 425 24.23 -15.29 -29.45
C PHE A 425 24.34 -16.83 -29.39
N LEU A 426 23.36 -17.56 -29.96
CA LEU A 426 23.39 -19.02 -30.00
C LEU A 426 24.58 -19.59 -30.79
N ILE A 427 24.96 -18.95 -31.91
CA ILE A 427 26.16 -19.34 -32.68
C ILE A 427 27.42 -19.18 -31.85
N LYS A 428 27.56 -18.04 -31.15
CA LYS A 428 28.72 -17.77 -30.28
C LYS A 428 28.81 -18.72 -29.09
N LEU A 429 27.69 -19.31 -28.66
CA LEU A 429 27.65 -20.29 -27.57
C LEU A 429 28.09 -21.70 -28.01
N ALA A 430 28.01 -22.02 -29.30
CA ALA A 430 28.24 -23.38 -29.81
C ALA A 430 29.64 -23.96 -29.46
N PRO A 431 30.76 -23.21 -29.55
CA PRO A 431 32.08 -23.72 -29.14
C PRO A 431 32.11 -24.15 -27.68
N SER A 432 31.46 -23.38 -26.79
CA SER A 432 31.38 -23.70 -25.36
C SER A 432 30.63 -25.01 -25.13
N VAL A 433 29.56 -25.27 -25.88
CA VAL A 433 28.82 -26.54 -25.79
C VAL A 433 29.68 -27.72 -26.25
N TYR A 434 30.49 -27.58 -27.30
CA TYR A 434 31.43 -28.64 -27.69
C TYR A 434 32.48 -28.93 -26.62
N ILE A 435 33.02 -27.90 -25.98
CA ILE A 435 33.97 -28.07 -24.88
C ILE A 435 33.30 -28.80 -23.72
N LEU A 436 32.07 -28.42 -23.35
CA LEU A 436 31.32 -29.09 -22.29
C LEU A 436 31.03 -30.56 -22.65
N VAL A 437 30.58 -30.86 -23.88
CA VAL A 437 30.36 -32.25 -24.32
C VAL A 437 31.66 -33.05 -24.27
N PHE A 438 32.79 -32.49 -24.70
CA PHE A 438 34.09 -33.13 -24.62
C PHE A 438 34.48 -33.43 -23.16
N VAL A 439 34.36 -32.44 -22.27
CA VAL A 439 34.59 -32.61 -20.83
C VAL A 439 33.69 -33.69 -20.25
N ALA A 440 32.40 -33.73 -20.63
CA ALA A 440 31.46 -34.76 -20.18
C ALA A 440 31.91 -36.17 -20.63
N LEU A 441 32.30 -36.34 -21.89
CA LEU A 441 32.79 -37.62 -22.41
C LEU A 441 34.08 -38.06 -21.71
N SER A 442 35.09 -37.20 -21.67
CA SER A 442 36.39 -37.51 -21.04
C SER A 442 36.25 -37.78 -19.55
N SER A 443 35.49 -36.96 -18.83
CA SER A 443 35.26 -37.15 -17.39
C SER A 443 34.52 -38.46 -17.10
N ASN A 444 33.53 -38.84 -17.92
CA ASN A 444 32.80 -40.08 -17.75
C ASN A 444 33.71 -41.30 -17.95
N ILE A 445 34.51 -41.28 -19.02
CA ILE A 445 35.49 -42.32 -19.37
C ILE A 445 36.46 -42.54 -18.21
N LEU A 446 36.99 -41.46 -17.65
CA LEU A 446 37.94 -41.49 -16.53
C LEU A 446 37.29 -41.90 -15.19
N GLY A 447 35.98 -41.71 -15.02
CA GLY A 447 35.24 -42.09 -13.81
C GLY A 447 34.80 -40.92 -12.91
N TYR A 448 35.00 -39.68 -13.36
CA TYR A 448 34.55 -38.45 -12.70
C TYR A 448 33.07 -38.16 -12.99
N THR A 449 32.18 -39.03 -12.49
CA THR A 449 30.75 -38.98 -12.81
C THR A 449 30.04 -37.72 -12.34
N ASN A 450 30.50 -37.09 -11.25
CA ASN A 450 29.93 -35.84 -10.75
C ASN A 450 30.20 -34.67 -11.73
N LEU A 451 31.43 -34.58 -12.24
CA LEU A 451 31.80 -33.62 -13.27
C LEU A 451 31.00 -33.85 -14.55
N THR A 452 30.83 -35.10 -14.98
CA THR A 452 29.99 -35.42 -16.15
C THR A 452 28.56 -34.94 -15.95
N ASP A 453 27.95 -35.26 -14.80
CA ASP A 453 26.55 -34.95 -14.52
C ASP A 453 26.29 -33.44 -14.54
N ILE A 454 27.14 -32.65 -13.89
CA ILE A 454 27.02 -31.18 -13.88
C ILE A 454 27.25 -30.61 -15.27
N THR A 455 28.22 -31.12 -16.02
CA THR A 455 28.53 -30.64 -17.36
C THR A 455 27.37 -30.90 -18.33
N LEU A 456 26.75 -32.08 -18.26
CA LEU A 456 25.56 -32.42 -19.05
C LEU A 456 24.34 -31.61 -18.61
N LYS A 457 24.13 -31.43 -17.30
CA LYS A 457 23.08 -30.55 -16.75
C LYS A 457 23.23 -29.12 -17.30
N ILE A 458 24.44 -28.58 -17.36
CA ILE A 458 24.70 -27.26 -17.96
C ILE A 458 24.30 -27.26 -19.44
N CYS A 459 24.70 -28.29 -20.21
CA CYS A 459 24.38 -28.38 -21.64
C CYS A 459 22.86 -28.40 -21.92
N THR A 460 22.10 -29.18 -21.14
CA THR A 460 20.67 -29.36 -21.36
C THR A 460 19.84 -28.20 -20.80
N HIS A 461 20.10 -27.78 -19.56
CA HIS A 461 19.29 -26.78 -18.87
C HIS A 461 19.59 -25.34 -19.33
N ILE A 462 20.81 -25.01 -19.77
CA ILE A 462 21.11 -23.65 -20.27
C ILE A 462 20.22 -23.29 -21.47
N GLY A 463 19.97 -24.24 -22.37
CA GLY A 463 19.09 -24.08 -23.52
C GLY A 463 17.64 -23.86 -23.09
N VAL A 464 17.14 -24.69 -22.16
CA VAL A 464 15.79 -24.60 -21.60
C VAL A 464 15.56 -23.24 -20.93
N ILE A 465 16.45 -22.85 -20.02
CA ILE A 465 16.38 -21.57 -19.29
C ILE A 465 16.43 -20.41 -20.28
N THR A 466 17.34 -20.44 -21.27
CA THR A 466 17.44 -19.40 -22.30
C THR A 466 16.13 -19.25 -23.10
N VAL A 467 15.51 -20.37 -23.50
CA VAL A 467 14.22 -20.36 -24.21
C VAL A 467 13.10 -19.79 -23.35
N ILE A 468 13.00 -20.21 -22.08
CA ILE A 468 11.97 -19.73 -21.15
C ILE A 468 12.13 -18.22 -20.91
N PHE A 469 13.33 -17.76 -20.57
CA PHE A 469 13.58 -16.33 -20.32
C PHE A 469 13.45 -15.48 -21.59
N TYR A 470 13.82 -15.99 -22.76
CA TYR A 470 13.59 -15.29 -24.02
C TYR A 470 12.08 -15.17 -24.32
N SER A 471 11.29 -16.21 -24.02
CA SER A 471 9.83 -16.16 -24.15
C SER A 471 9.22 -15.15 -23.19
N LEU A 472 9.69 -15.13 -21.94
CA LEU A 472 9.29 -14.15 -20.94
C LEU A 472 9.62 -12.73 -21.41
N LEU A 473 10.83 -12.51 -21.96
CA LEU A 473 11.23 -11.24 -22.53
C LEU A 473 10.25 -10.78 -23.61
N LEU A 474 9.99 -11.63 -24.62
CA LEU A 474 9.08 -11.31 -25.72
C LEU A 474 7.67 -10.96 -25.24
N ILE A 475 7.15 -11.68 -24.25
CA ILE A 475 5.82 -11.42 -23.68
C ILE A 475 5.80 -10.09 -22.91
N ILE A 476 6.81 -9.81 -22.08
CA ILE A 476 6.91 -8.56 -21.32
C ILE A 476 7.09 -7.35 -22.25
N GLU A 477 7.94 -7.48 -23.28
CA GLU A 477 8.10 -6.45 -24.32
C GLU A 477 6.78 -6.22 -25.07
N GLY A 478 6.05 -7.29 -25.41
CA GLY A 478 4.73 -7.22 -26.04
C GLY A 478 3.65 -6.55 -25.17
N VAL A 479 3.55 -6.91 -23.89
CA VAL A 479 2.64 -6.29 -22.93
C VAL A 479 2.97 -4.80 -22.75
N SER A 480 4.25 -4.48 -22.60
CA SER A 480 4.73 -3.12 -22.40
C SER A 480 4.47 -2.25 -23.64
N THR A 481 4.76 -2.77 -24.84
CA THR A 481 4.45 -2.11 -26.12
C THR A 481 2.94 -1.91 -26.27
N SER A 482 2.11 -2.88 -25.90
CA SER A 482 0.65 -2.76 -25.97
C SER A 482 0.11 -1.66 -25.06
N LEU A 483 0.60 -1.57 -23.82
CA LEU A 483 0.21 -0.54 -22.86
C LEU A 483 0.58 0.86 -23.35
N ILE A 484 1.80 1.03 -23.88
CA ILE A 484 2.26 2.31 -24.45
C ILE A 484 1.46 2.64 -25.71
N HIS A 485 1.31 1.69 -26.62
CA HIS A 485 0.58 1.88 -27.86
C HIS A 485 -0.87 2.33 -27.62
N ARG A 486 -1.60 1.60 -26.76
CA ARG A 486 -2.97 1.94 -26.38
C ARG A 486 -3.07 3.32 -25.74
N HIS A 487 -2.10 3.68 -24.92
CA HIS A 487 -2.07 4.96 -24.26
C HIS A 487 -1.90 6.15 -25.21
N PHE A 488 -0.90 6.09 -26.08
CA PHE A 488 -0.60 7.20 -26.99
C PHE A 488 -1.73 7.37 -27.99
N ASN A 489 -2.30 6.26 -28.46
CA ASN A 489 -3.38 6.27 -29.44
C ASN A 489 -4.76 6.61 -28.85
N ALA A 490 -4.88 6.69 -27.52
CA ALA A 490 -6.07 7.23 -26.86
C ALA A 490 -6.11 8.78 -26.82
N LYS A 491 -5.05 9.46 -27.28
CA LYS A 491 -4.97 10.93 -27.31
C LYS A 491 -5.34 11.46 -28.70
N ALA A 492 -5.97 12.65 -28.73
CA ALA A 492 -6.34 13.32 -29.97
C ALA A 492 -5.13 13.76 -30.84
N VAL A 493 -3.96 14.00 -30.21
CA VAL A 493 -2.70 14.31 -30.89
C VAL A 493 -1.65 13.33 -30.40
N ILE A 494 -1.05 12.57 -31.32
CA ILE A 494 -0.04 11.55 -31.05
C ILE A 494 1.35 12.15 -31.29
N ASP A 495 2.16 12.21 -30.23
CA ASP A 495 3.58 12.56 -30.31
C ASP A 495 4.36 11.25 -30.55
N TYR A 496 4.63 10.95 -31.82
CA TYR A 496 5.27 9.69 -32.25
C TYR A 496 6.72 9.58 -31.78
N ASP A 497 7.46 10.70 -31.74
CA ASP A 497 8.86 10.69 -31.33
C ASP A 497 9.01 10.40 -29.83
N LYS A 498 8.18 11.02 -28.99
CA LYS A 498 8.17 10.72 -27.55
C LYS A 498 7.70 9.30 -27.26
N LYS A 499 6.75 8.77 -28.04
CA LYS A 499 6.30 7.38 -27.93
C LYS A 499 7.44 6.41 -28.19
N LEU A 500 8.11 6.57 -29.33
CA LEU A 500 9.20 5.70 -29.75
C LEU A 500 10.39 5.76 -28.78
N ALA A 501 10.78 6.95 -28.33
CA ALA A 501 11.86 7.13 -27.36
C ALA A 501 11.56 6.43 -26.02
N LEU A 502 10.30 6.50 -25.56
CA LEU A 502 9.86 5.81 -24.35
C LEU A 502 9.89 4.29 -24.51
N GLU A 503 9.38 3.78 -25.64
CA GLU A 503 9.39 2.34 -25.94
C GLU A 503 10.81 1.79 -25.96
N ILE A 504 11.74 2.41 -26.70
CA ILE A 504 13.14 1.97 -26.78
C ILE A 504 13.82 1.98 -25.41
N LYS A 505 13.66 3.06 -24.64
CA LYS A 505 14.28 3.18 -23.30
C LYS A 505 13.76 2.10 -22.36
N LEU A 506 12.45 1.84 -22.39
CA LEU A 506 11.82 0.81 -21.56
C LEU A 506 12.29 -0.60 -21.96
N MET A 507 12.34 -0.92 -23.27
CA MET A 507 12.82 -2.23 -23.73
C MET A 507 14.27 -2.47 -23.30
N LYS A 508 15.13 -1.45 -23.33
CA LYS A 508 16.51 -1.57 -22.85
C LYS A 508 16.56 -1.93 -21.36
N ILE A 509 15.73 -1.31 -20.52
CA ILE A 509 15.65 -1.61 -19.09
C ILE A 509 15.12 -3.03 -18.86
N ILE A 510 14.03 -3.41 -19.54
CA ILE A 510 13.44 -4.76 -19.45
C ILE A 510 14.47 -5.82 -19.83
N ARG A 511 15.23 -5.63 -20.91
CA ARG A 511 16.28 -6.57 -21.33
C ARG A 511 17.37 -6.75 -20.28
N ILE A 512 17.82 -5.66 -19.65
CA ILE A 512 18.82 -5.73 -18.58
C ILE A 512 18.27 -6.52 -17.39
N ILE A 513 17.04 -6.22 -16.96
CA ILE A 513 16.39 -6.92 -15.84
C ILE A 513 16.26 -8.42 -16.13
N VAL A 514 15.71 -8.78 -17.30
CA VAL A 514 15.52 -10.19 -17.69
C VAL A 514 16.86 -10.92 -17.84
N LEU A 515 17.90 -10.25 -18.35
CA LEU A 515 19.25 -10.81 -18.44
C LEU A 515 19.86 -11.06 -17.05
N CYS A 516 19.70 -10.12 -16.11
CA CYS A 516 20.13 -10.29 -14.73
C CYS A 516 19.39 -11.45 -14.06
N LEU A 517 18.07 -11.55 -14.22
CA LEU A 517 17.27 -12.67 -13.69
C LEU A 517 17.69 -14.00 -14.31
N TRP A 518 17.92 -14.05 -15.62
CA TRP A 518 18.45 -15.24 -16.30
C TRP A 518 19.80 -15.66 -15.74
N PHE A 519 20.70 -14.70 -15.51
CA PHE A 519 22.04 -14.97 -14.97
C PHE A 519 21.98 -15.47 -13.52
N LEU A 520 21.14 -14.87 -12.67
CA LEU A 520 20.91 -15.33 -11.30
C LEU A 520 20.33 -16.75 -11.29
N PHE A 521 19.36 -17.04 -12.16
CA PHE A 521 18.78 -18.37 -12.28
C PHE A 521 19.82 -19.39 -12.77
N PHE A 522 20.67 -19.00 -13.72
CA PHE A 522 21.79 -19.82 -14.18
C PHE A 522 22.78 -20.13 -13.04
N LEU A 523 23.20 -19.11 -12.26
CA LEU A 523 24.08 -19.30 -11.10
C LEU A 523 23.46 -20.21 -10.04
N ASN A 524 22.15 -20.11 -9.81
CA ASN A 524 21.42 -20.99 -8.91
C ASN A 524 21.39 -22.44 -9.44
N MET A 525 21.16 -22.61 -10.74
CA MET A 525 21.10 -23.92 -11.40
C MET A 525 22.42 -24.71 -11.32
N ILE A 526 23.57 -24.01 -11.40
CA ILE A 526 24.91 -24.59 -11.21
C ILE A 526 25.34 -24.62 -9.73
N GLU A 527 24.48 -24.22 -8.80
CA GLU A 527 24.73 -24.22 -7.35
C GLU A 527 25.90 -23.30 -6.91
N ILE A 528 26.24 -22.29 -7.71
CA ILE A 528 27.29 -21.29 -7.40
C ILE A 528 26.70 -20.06 -6.70
N LEU A 529 25.40 -19.79 -6.88
CA LEU A 529 24.77 -18.59 -6.33
C LEU A 529 24.93 -18.49 -4.80
N ARG A 530 24.73 -19.61 -4.07
CA ARG A 530 24.85 -19.63 -2.60
C ARG A 530 26.30 -19.46 -2.13
N PRO A 531 27.30 -20.24 -2.60
CA PRO A 531 28.70 -19.97 -2.27
C PRO A 531 29.15 -18.54 -2.59
N LEU A 532 28.70 -18.00 -3.73
CA LEU A 532 29.01 -16.62 -4.12
C LEU A 532 28.34 -15.61 -3.19
N SER A 533 27.08 -15.82 -2.82
CA SER A 533 26.37 -14.93 -1.89
C SER A 533 26.96 -14.98 -0.49
N ASP A 534 27.35 -16.16 -0.02
CA ASP A 534 27.99 -16.36 1.29
C ASP A 534 29.35 -15.66 1.31
N PHE A 535 30.18 -15.87 0.29
CA PHE A 535 31.47 -15.18 0.12
C PHE A 535 31.32 -13.65 0.09
N LEU A 536 30.36 -13.13 -0.70
CA LEU A 536 30.07 -11.70 -0.73
C LEU A 536 29.59 -11.20 0.64
N ARG A 537 28.72 -11.93 1.32
CA ARG A 537 28.20 -11.55 2.63
C ARG A 537 29.32 -11.50 3.67
N ASP A 538 30.23 -12.45 3.67
CA ASP A 538 31.36 -12.50 4.59
C ASP A 538 32.26 -11.27 4.40
N ILE A 539 32.59 -10.92 3.15
CA ILE A 539 33.35 -9.70 2.83
C ILE A 539 32.59 -8.43 3.24
N LEU A 540 31.29 -8.36 2.95
CA LEU A 540 30.49 -7.17 3.25
C LEU A 540 30.23 -7.00 4.75
N SER A 541 30.23 -8.08 5.53
CA SER A 541 29.86 -8.07 6.96
C SER A 541 31.06 -8.00 7.89
N GLU A 542 32.28 -8.09 7.36
CA GLU A 542 33.51 -7.97 8.15
C GLU A 542 33.58 -6.58 8.84
N PRO A 543 33.73 -6.53 10.18
CA PRO A 543 33.75 -5.28 10.92
C PRO A 543 35.12 -4.60 10.87
N TYR A 544 35.16 -3.39 10.33
CA TYR A 544 36.32 -2.51 10.34
C TYR A 544 36.19 -1.48 11.47
N LYS A 545 37.25 -1.31 12.27
CA LYS A 545 37.31 -0.33 13.36
C LYS A 545 38.13 0.89 12.93
N LEU A 546 37.55 2.07 13.08
CA LEU A 546 38.25 3.34 12.89
C LEU A 546 37.91 4.27 14.07
N GLY A 547 38.83 4.35 15.05
CA GLY A 547 38.56 5.02 16.33
C GLY A 547 37.47 4.31 17.14
N SER A 548 36.40 5.03 17.49
CA SER A 548 35.23 4.51 18.24
C SER A 548 34.08 4.03 17.36
N ILE A 549 34.21 4.13 16.02
CA ILE A 549 33.17 3.75 15.07
C ILE A 549 33.55 2.41 14.43
N THR A 550 32.65 1.43 14.54
CA THR A 550 32.70 0.16 13.81
C THR A 550 31.82 0.29 12.57
N PHE A 551 32.38 0.14 11.38
CA PHE A 551 31.62 0.10 10.13
C PHE A 551 31.98 -1.15 9.32
N THR A 552 31.10 -1.56 8.42
CA THR A 552 31.34 -2.68 7.51
C THR A 552 31.38 -2.15 6.07
N ILE A 553 32.01 -2.87 5.15
CA ILE A 553 31.96 -2.48 3.73
C ILE A 553 30.51 -2.49 3.25
N GLY A 554 29.70 -3.44 3.74
CA GLY A 554 28.27 -3.49 3.49
C GLY A 554 27.50 -2.28 4.02
N SER A 555 27.89 -1.71 5.16
CA SER A 555 27.24 -0.50 5.70
C SER A 555 27.53 0.73 4.83
N ILE A 556 28.75 0.86 4.29
CA ILE A 556 29.12 1.93 3.35
C ILE A 556 28.36 1.80 2.04
N ILE A 557 28.30 0.59 1.48
CA ILE A 557 27.53 0.33 0.26
C ILE A 557 26.05 0.64 0.50
N SER A 558 25.50 0.22 1.63
CA SER A 558 24.11 0.50 2.02
C SER A 558 23.85 1.99 2.16
N PHE A 559 24.76 2.74 2.77
CA PHE A 559 24.70 4.22 2.84
C PHE A 559 24.59 4.85 1.45
N ILE A 560 25.49 4.48 0.52
CA ILE A 560 25.49 4.99 -0.85
C ILE A 560 24.21 4.61 -1.58
N LEU A 561 23.75 3.36 -1.43
CA LEU A 561 22.53 2.87 -2.05
C LEU A 561 21.28 3.57 -1.53
N ILE A 562 21.19 3.82 -0.21
CA ILE A 562 20.06 4.55 0.39
C ILE A 562 20.04 5.99 -0.10
N LEU A 563 21.19 6.66 -0.19
CA LEU A 563 21.27 8.00 -0.78
C LEU A 563 20.85 8.00 -2.25
N ALA A 564 21.39 7.08 -3.06
CA ALA A 564 21.04 6.94 -4.46
C ALA A 564 19.53 6.67 -4.62
N ALA A 565 18.95 5.78 -3.81
CA ALA A 565 17.53 5.49 -3.77
C ALA A 565 16.71 6.72 -3.38
N SER A 566 17.18 7.53 -2.42
CA SER A 566 16.53 8.77 -1.99
C SER A 566 16.54 9.83 -3.09
N PHE A 567 17.64 9.97 -3.82
CA PHE A 567 17.71 10.84 -5.01
C PHE A 567 16.83 10.34 -6.14
N LEU A 568 16.79 9.02 -6.38
CA LEU A 568 15.88 8.41 -7.35
C LEU A 568 14.41 8.63 -6.98
N LEU A 569 14.06 8.47 -5.71
CA LEU A 569 12.72 8.70 -5.17
C LEU A 569 12.33 10.18 -5.29
N THR A 570 13.26 11.08 -4.98
CA THR A 570 13.11 12.52 -5.18
C THR A 570 12.84 12.82 -6.65
N SER A 571 13.63 12.27 -7.58
CA SER A 571 13.43 12.43 -9.03
C SER A 571 12.09 11.85 -9.50
N LEU A 572 11.66 10.73 -8.93
CA LEU A 572 10.40 10.10 -9.26
C LEU A 572 9.20 10.95 -8.81
N ILE A 573 9.29 11.52 -7.60
CA ILE A 573 8.24 12.40 -7.04
C ILE A 573 8.23 13.74 -7.75
N SER A 574 9.41 14.29 -8.07
CA SER A 574 9.58 15.46 -8.92
C SER A 574 8.85 15.29 -10.25
N PHE A 575 9.06 14.14 -10.90
CA PHE A 575 8.41 13.80 -12.15
C PHE A 575 6.87 13.66 -12.01
N VAL A 576 6.37 13.15 -10.88
CA VAL A 576 4.92 13.01 -10.65
C VAL A 576 4.24 14.34 -10.34
N ILE A 577 4.95 15.26 -9.69
CA ILE A 577 4.41 16.53 -9.18
C ILE A 577 4.60 17.68 -10.19
N ASP A 578 5.77 17.80 -10.83
CA ASP A 578 6.13 18.95 -11.67
C ASP A 578 5.67 18.83 -13.13
N ASP A 579 5.54 17.60 -13.64
CA ASP A 579 5.21 17.42 -15.05
C ASP A 579 3.74 17.82 -15.28
N GLY A 580 3.50 18.72 -16.25
CA GLY A 580 2.32 19.62 -16.35
C GLY A 580 0.92 18.99 -16.44
N ASP A 581 0.83 17.66 -16.32
CA ASP A 581 -0.34 16.77 -16.32
C ASP A 581 -0.50 15.97 -14.98
N GLY A 582 0.24 16.30 -13.91
CA GLY A 582 0.30 15.56 -12.64
C GLY A 582 -0.96 15.62 -11.74
N VAL A 583 -0.97 14.81 -10.66
CA VAL A 583 -2.07 14.67 -9.66
C VAL A 583 -2.57 16.03 -9.16
N LEU A 584 -1.65 16.97 -8.92
CA LEU A 584 -1.94 18.24 -8.29
C LEU A 584 -2.74 19.22 -9.16
N LYS A 585 -2.72 19.08 -10.49
CA LYS A 585 -3.61 19.86 -11.39
C LYS A 585 -5.02 19.29 -11.46
N ALA A 586 -5.21 17.98 -11.25
CA ALA A 586 -6.56 17.40 -11.11
C ALA A 586 -7.30 18.02 -9.92
N LEU A 587 -6.57 18.44 -8.88
CA LEU A 587 -7.06 19.19 -7.73
C LEU A 587 -7.30 20.69 -8.01
N ARG A 588 -7.12 21.17 -9.25
CA ARG A 588 -7.29 22.57 -9.69
C ARG A 588 -6.62 23.60 -8.75
N LEU A 589 -5.43 23.27 -8.26
CA LEU A 589 -4.72 24.14 -7.31
C LEU A 589 -4.28 25.46 -7.96
N PRO A 590 -4.33 26.59 -7.21
CA PRO A 590 -3.77 27.88 -7.63
C PRO A 590 -2.32 27.79 -8.11
N LYS A 591 -1.95 28.65 -9.07
CA LYS A 591 -0.57 28.74 -9.58
C LYS A 591 0.43 28.98 -8.43
N GLY A 592 1.54 28.23 -8.42
CA GLY A 592 2.60 28.32 -7.40
C GLY A 592 2.51 27.28 -6.27
N ILE A 593 1.30 26.83 -5.89
CA ILE A 593 1.11 25.86 -4.80
C ILE A 593 1.74 24.48 -5.13
N PRO A 594 1.56 23.90 -6.33
CA PRO A 594 2.16 22.60 -6.65
C PRO A 594 3.69 22.62 -6.59
N ALA A 595 4.32 23.72 -7.01
CA ALA A 595 5.77 23.88 -6.98
C ALA A 595 6.29 23.97 -5.53
N ALA A 596 5.59 24.71 -4.65
CA ALA A 596 5.93 24.78 -3.24
C ALA A 596 5.80 23.41 -2.55
N ILE A 597 4.72 22.67 -2.83
CA ILE A 597 4.52 21.30 -2.30
C ILE A 597 5.62 20.36 -2.79
N SER A 598 5.96 20.42 -4.09
CA SER A 598 7.06 19.65 -4.69
C SER A 598 8.37 19.89 -3.94
N LEU A 599 8.71 21.16 -3.73
CA LEU A 599 9.95 21.57 -3.07
C LEU A 599 10.04 21.02 -1.63
N VAL A 600 8.97 21.20 -0.85
CA VAL A 600 8.91 20.72 0.55
C VAL A 600 9.05 19.20 0.60
N ILE A 601 8.32 18.46 -0.24
CA ILE A 601 8.39 16.99 -0.27
C ILE A 601 9.79 16.52 -0.64
N ARG A 602 10.45 17.14 -1.62
CA ARG A 602 11.82 16.79 -2.00
C ARG A 602 12.81 16.98 -0.85
N TYR A 603 12.73 18.10 -0.14
CA TYR A 603 13.59 18.33 1.01
C TYR A 603 13.35 17.31 2.12
N LEU A 604 12.10 16.94 2.38
CA LEU A 604 11.78 15.89 3.34
C LEU A 604 12.38 14.54 2.92
N ILE A 605 12.22 14.13 1.65
CA ILE A 605 12.77 12.85 1.16
C ILE A 605 14.30 12.82 1.29
N VAL A 606 14.98 13.90 0.88
CA VAL A 606 16.44 13.97 0.97
C VAL A 606 16.89 13.99 2.44
N ALA A 607 16.20 14.72 3.31
CA ALA A 607 16.51 14.78 4.74
C ALA A 607 16.33 13.42 5.43
N PHE A 608 15.17 12.77 5.25
CA PHE A 608 14.94 11.44 5.80
C PHE A 608 15.84 10.37 5.18
N GLY A 609 16.06 10.45 3.86
CA GLY A 609 16.99 9.58 3.15
C GLY A 609 18.41 9.66 3.69
N PHE A 610 18.86 10.86 4.03
CA PHE A 610 20.16 11.08 4.68
C PHE A 610 20.20 10.48 6.09
N VAL A 611 19.17 10.70 6.92
CA VAL A 611 19.08 10.12 8.26
C VAL A 611 19.09 8.59 8.22
N PHE A 612 18.33 7.97 7.31
CA PHE A 612 18.34 6.52 7.12
C PHE A 612 19.68 6.00 6.61
N ALA A 613 20.35 6.75 5.73
CA ALA A 613 21.70 6.39 5.30
C ALA A 613 22.66 6.38 6.49
N LEU A 614 22.66 7.40 7.35
CA LEU A 614 23.48 7.45 8.57
C LEU A 614 23.18 6.28 9.52
N SER A 615 21.91 5.90 9.66
CA SER A 615 21.52 4.71 10.45
C SER A 615 22.13 3.43 9.87
N ALA A 616 22.12 3.27 8.55
CA ALA A 616 22.74 2.12 7.88
C ALA A 616 24.26 2.05 8.09
N LEU A 617 24.95 3.17 8.36
CA LEU A 617 26.35 3.17 8.78
C LEU A 617 26.59 2.67 10.21
N GLY A 618 25.53 2.37 10.97
CA GLY A 618 25.61 1.99 12.37
C GLY A 618 25.71 3.19 13.33
N MET A 619 25.35 4.39 12.86
CA MET A 619 25.32 5.57 13.73
C MET A 619 24.08 5.56 14.63
N ASP A 620 24.30 5.86 15.91
CA ASP A 620 23.22 6.03 16.88
C ASP A 620 22.43 7.31 16.58
N LEU A 621 21.20 7.13 16.07
CA LEU A 621 20.28 8.21 15.77
C LEU A 621 19.76 8.94 17.01
N SER A 622 19.90 8.36 18.21
CA SER A 622 19.42 8.95 19.46
C SER A 622 20.01 10.34 19.71
N LYS A 623 21.23 10.60 19.21
CA LYS A 623 21.90 11.91 19.30
C LYS A 623 21.21 13.00 18.46
N PHE A 624 20.45 12.62 17.43
CA PHE A 624 19.68 13.56 16.61
C PHE A 624 18.27 13.83 17.13
N ASN A 625 17.75 13.00 18.05
CA ASN A 625 16.40 13.17 18.61
C ASN A 625 16.23 14.53 19.30
N LEU A 626 17.26 15.00 20.02
CA LEU A 626 17.21 16.31 20.68
C LEU A 626 17.12 17.45 19.65
N LEU A 627 17.91 17.38 18.57
CA LEU A 627 17.89 18.37 17.50
C LEU A 627 16.56 18.34 16.73
N ALA A 628 16.06 17.15 16.42
CA ALA A 628 14.77 16.95 15.76
C ALA A 628 13.61 17.45 16.62
N GLY A 629 13.64 17.19 17.94
CA GLY A 629 12.66 17.71 18.89
C GLY A 629 12.66 19.23 18.96
N ALA A 630 13.84 19.85 19.07
CA ALA A 630 13.98 21.32 19.08
C ALA A 630 13.50 21.95 17.76
N MET A 631 13.86 21.36 16.61
CA MET A 631 13.35 21.79 15.30
C MET A 631 11.83 21.63 15.19
N GLY A 632 11.29 20.52 15.68
CA GLY A 632 9.84 20.24 15.67
C GLY A 632 9.06 21.28 16.48
N ILE A 633 9.55 21.63 17.67
CA ILE A 633 8.98 22.70 18.50
C ILE A 633 9.05 24.05 17.77
N GLY A 634 10.21 24.39 17.19
CA GLY A 634 10.39 25.63 16.44
C GLY A 634 9.46 25.75 15.22
N ILE A 635 9.33 24.68 14.44
CA ILE A 635 8.39 24.60 13.30
C ILE A 635 6.94 24.69 13.79
N GLY A 636 6.61 24.02 14.89
CA GLY A 636 5.28 24.06 15.50
C GLY A 636 4.86 25.47 15.89
N PHE A 637 5.74 26.21 16.58
CA PHE A 637 5.50 27.62 16.90
C PHE A 637 5.37 28.49 15.64
N GLY A 638 6.20 28.26 14.61
CA GLY A 638 6.10 29.00 13.35
C GLY A 638 4.81 28.74 12.57
N LEU A 639 4.24 27.53 12.67
CA LEU A 639 3.03 27.12 11.95
C LEU A 639 1.73 27.35 12.74
N GLN A 640 1.83 27.70 14.03
CA GLN A 640 0.71 27.82 14.96
C GLN A 640 -0.44 28.68 14.40
N THR A 641 -0.14 29.87 13.89
CA THR A 641 -1.15 30.80 13.34
C THR A 641 -1.85 30.25 12.10
N ILE A 642 -1.14 29.49 11.27
CA ILE A 642 -1.72 28.88 10.06
C ILE A 642 -2.68 27.76 10.44
N ILE A 643 -2.29 26.91 11.40
CA ILE A 643 -3.13 25.83 11.91
C ILE A 643 -4.39 26.40 12.58
N SER A 644 -4.23 27.43 13.41
CA SER A 644 -5.37 28.07 14.08
C SER A 644 -6.40 28.57 13.08
N ASN A 645 -5.97 29.32 12.05
CA ASN A 645 -6.87 29.79 10.98
C ASN A 645 -7.51 28.67 10.17
N PHE A 646 -6.80 27.57 9.94
CA PHE A 646 -7.34 26.39 9.25
C PHE A 646 -8.45 25.72 10.07
N VAL A 647 -8.18 25.47 11.36
CA VAL A 647 -9.14 24.85 12.28
C VAL A 647 -10.37 25.74 12.43
N SER A 648 -10.20 27.05 12.64
CA SER A 648 -11.32 28.00 12.68
C SER A 648 -12.12 27.98 11.38
N GLY A 649 -11.46 27.86 10.21
CA GLY A 649 -12.14 27.72 8.93
C GLY A 649 -13.02 26.47 8.81
N LEU A 650 -12.54 25.32 9.32
CA LEU A 650 -13.34 24.10 9.37
C LEU A 650 -14.55 24.27 10.30
N ILE A 651 -14.34 24.84 11.48
CA ILE A 651 -15.41 25.10 12.45
C ILE A 651 -16.49 25.99 11.83
N LEU A 652 -16.12 27.09 11.16
CA LEU A 652 -17.07 27.97 10.47
C LEU A 652 -17.92 27.23 9.43
N VAL A 653 -17.35 26.25 8.71
CA VAL A 653 -18.08 25.46 7.71
C VAL A 653 -19.01 24.41 8.34
N PHE A 654 -18.59 23.81 9.46
CA PHE A 654 -19.34 22.77 10.16
C PHE A 654 -20.46 23.34 11.02
N GLU A 655 -20.16 24.29 11.90
CA GLU A 655 -21.12 24.89 12.83
C GLU A 655 -21.98 25.96 12.16
N ARG A 656 -21.49 26.57 11.07
CA ARG A 656 -22.20 27.59 10.28
C ARG A 656 -22.74 28.78 11.11
N PRO A 657 -21.94 29.42 11.99
CA PRO A 657 -22.37 30.65 12.68
C PRO A 657 -22.53 31.84 11.72
N ILE A 658 -21.94 31.74 10.52
CA ILE A 658 -22.11 32.66 9.40
C ILE A 658 -22.24 31.85 8.10
N LEU A 659 -23.09 32.31 7.19
CA LEU A 659 -23.29 31.73 5.86
C LEU A 659 -22.82 32.71 4.77
N GLN A 660 -22.53 32.16 3.59
CA GLN A 660 -22.27 32.99 2.42
C GLN A 660 -23.53 33.77 2.05
N GLY A 661 -23.44 35.10 2.01
CA GLY A 661 -24.57 36.00 1.80
C GLY A 661 -25.08 36.70 3.06
N ASP A 662 -24.64 36.27 4.26
CA ASP A 662 -25.06 36.92 5.50
C ASP A 662 -24.44 38.30 5.65
N THR A 663 -25.18 39.22 6.29
CA THR A 663 -24.63 40.52 6.69
C THR A 663 -24.11 40.44 8.11
N VAL A 664 -22.81 40.67 8.27
CA VAL A 664 -22.10 40.49 9.53
C VAL A 664 -21.35 41.75 9.92
N GLU A 665 -21.14 41.90 11.22
CA GLU A 665 -20.34 42.96 11.83
C GLU A 665 -19.29 42.34 12.75
N VAL A 666 -18.01 42.63 12.48
CA VAL A 666 -16.86 42.13 13.26
C VAL A 666 -15.83 43.23 13.40
N ASP A 667 -15.44 43.60 14.62
CA ASP A 667 -14.45 44.67 14.89
C ASP A 667 -14.73 45.98 14.11
N ASN A 668 -16.01 46.41 14.08
CA ASN A 668 -16.53 47.56 13.31
C ASN A 668 -16.53 47.41 11.78
N LEU A 669 -16.13 46.25 11.24
CA LEU A 669 -16.29 45.93 9.83
C LEU A 669 -17.71 45.42 9.59
N LEU A 670 -18.55 46.26 8.96
CA LEU A 670 -19.89 45.89 8.53
C LEU A 670 -19.90 45.53 7.03
N GLY A 671 -20.37 44.33 6.68
CA GLY A 671 -20.47 43.91 5.30
C GLY A 671 -21.07 42.53 5.09
N THR A 672 -21.15 42.11 3.84
CA THR A 672 -21.75 40.83 3.45
C THR A 672 -20.68 39.76 3.21
N VAL A 673 -20.89 38.56 3.73
CA VAL A 673 -19.95 37.43 3.56
C VAL A 673 -19.96 36.97 2.10
N HIS A 674 -18.88 37.22 1.37
CA HIS A 674 -18.77 36.85 -0.04
C HIS A 674 -18.28 35.42 -0.23
N LYS A 675 -17.31 34.96 0.57
CA LYS A 675 -16.78 33.59 0.51
C LYS A 675 -16.08 33.20 1.80
N ILE A 676 -16.39 32.02 2.31
CA ILE A 676 -15.65 31.39 3.42
C ILE A 676 -14.51 30.55 2.80
N GLY A 677 -13.28 30.93 3.10
CA GLY A 677 -12.09 30.19 2.66
C GLY A 677 -11.51 29.34 3.78
N VAL A 678 -10.50 28.52 3.44
CA VAL A 678 -9.88 27.58 4.38
C VAL A 678 -9.13 28.30 5.52
N ARG A 679 -8.46 29.42 5.25
CA ARG A 679 -7.67 30.20 6.24
C ARG A 679 -8.24 31.59 6.55
N SER A 680 -9.02 32.12 5.64
CA SER A 680 -9.58 33.46 5.72
C SER A 680 -10.87 33.51 4.93
N SER A 681 -11.79 34.35 5.39
CA SER A 681 -13.05 34.63 4.74
C SER A 681 -13.00 36.02 4.12
N LYS A 682 -13.82 36.21 3.09
CA LYS A 682 -13.90 37.46 2.35
C LYS A 682 -15.23 38.14 2.66
N ILE A 683 -15.17 39.36 3.17
CA ILE A 683 -16.34 40.19 3.51
C ILE A 683 -16.35 41.39 2.58
N ARG A 684 -17.47 41.63 1.90
CA ARG A 684 -17.65 42.79 1.04
C ARG A 684 -18.33 43.91 1.81
N THR A 685 -17.65 45.04 1.96
CA THR A 685 -18.23 46.22 2.63
C THR A 685 -19.29 46.89 1.76
N PHE A 686 -20.15 47.69 2.37
CA PHE A 686 -21.15 48.48 1.65
C PHE A 686 -20.53 49.55 0.73
N ASP A 687 -19.28 49.94 0.99
CA ASP A 687 -18.47 50.81 0.11
C ASP A 687 -17.85 50.07 -1.09
N GLY A 688 -18.05 48.74 -1.17
CA GLY A 688 -17.63 47.90 -2.29
C GLY A 688 -16.25 47.25 -2.16
N ALA A 689 -15.53 47.43 -1.05
CA ALA A 689 -14.23 46.80 -0.81
C ALA A 689 -14.39 45.33 -0.40
N GLU A 690 -13.47 44.44 -0.82
CA GLU A 690 -13.41 43.05 -0.38
C GLU A 690 -12.30 42.89 0.68
N VAL A 691 -12.69 42.76 1.95
CA VAL A 691 -11.79 42.63 3.08
C VAL A 691 -11.54 41.15 3.37
N ILE A 692 -10.26 40.78 3.49
CA ILE A 692 -9.84 39.41 3.82
C ILE A 692 -9.64 39.32 5.33
N VAL A 693 -10.56 38.64 6.01
CA VAL A 693 -10.53 38.47 7.46
C VAL A 693 -10.02 37.07 7.80
N PRO A 694 -8.98 36.93 8.64
CA PRO A 694 -8.52 35.63 9.14
C PRO A 694 -9.67 34.89 9.82
N ASN A 695 -9.81 33.58 9.57
CA ASN A 695 -10.90 32.81 10.17
C ASN A 695 -10.78 32.74 11.69
N TYR A 696 -9.56 32.79 12.22
CA TYR A 696 -9.34 32.87 13.66
C TYR A 696 -10.07 34.06 14.27
N ASN A 697 -9.96 35.25 13.67
CA ASN A 697 -10.61 36.47 14.18
C ASN A 697 -12.14 36.37 14.17
N LEU A 698 -12.72 35.74 13.14
CA LEU A 698 -14.17 35.54 13.05
C LEU A 698 -14.72 34.60 14.14
N MET A 699 -13.87 33.73 14.68
CA MET A 699 -14.24 32.78 15.72
C MET A 699 -13.86 33.29 17.12
N SER A 700 -12.76 34.04 17.25
CA SER A 700 -12.24 34.50 18.53
C SER A 700 -12.90 35.78 19.04
N ASN A 701 -13.39 36.64 18.13
CA ASN A 701 -13.94 37.95 18.46
C ASN A 701 -15.48 37.91 18.45
N ASN A 702 -16.11 38.93 19.05
CA ASN A 702 -17.56 39.08 18.99
C ASN A 702 -18.00 39.38 17.56
N LEU A 703 -18.90 38.54 17.04
CA LEU A 703 -19.47 38.65 15.71
C LEU A 703 -20.98 38.86 15.82
N ILE A 704 -21.50 39.92 15.20
CA ILE A 704 -22.95 40.13 15.08
C ILE A 704 -23.37 39.69 13.69
N ASN A 705 -24.25 38.71 13.60
CA ASN A 705 -24.87 38.30 12.35
C ASN A 705 -26.29 38.87 12.29
N TRP A 706 -26.51 39.83 11.40
CA TRP A 706 -27.78 40.54 11.29
C TRP A 706 -28.87 39.77 10.53
N THR A 707 -28.51 38.66 9.87
CA THR A 707 -29.42 37.91 8.97
C THR A 707 -29.47 36.41 9.25
N LEU A 708 -28.87 35.93 10.35
CA LEU A 708 -28.71 34.49 10.64
C LEU A 708 -30.05 33.75 10.78
N SER A 709 -30.91 34.24 11.69
CA SER A 709 -32.18 33.60 12.02
C SER A 709 -33.33 34.18 11.21
N ASP A 710 -33.40 35.52 11.12
CA ASP A 710 -34.41 36.24 10.37
C ASP A 710 -33.78 37.44 9.64
N ASN A 711 -34.29 37.78 8.45
CA ASN A 711 -33.85 38.96 7.68
C ASN A 711 -34.65 40.22 8.06
N ILE A 712 -34.84 40.45 9.37
CA ILE A 712 -35.61 41.58 9.90
C ILE A 712 -34.76 42.37 10.90
N LYS A 713 -34.83 43.70 10.82
CA LYS A 713 -34.10 44.63 11.69
C LYS A 713 -35.09 45.64 12.29
N ARG A 714 -34.94 45.92 13.58
CA ARG A 714 -35.62 47.05 14.21
C ARG A 714 -34.87 48.33 13.89
N ILE A 715 -35.57 49.30 13.32
CA ILE A 715 -35.10 50.66 13.16
C ILE A 715 -35.73 51.54 14.23
N ASP A 716 -34.90 52.36 14.86
CA ASP A 716 -35.31 53.31 15.90
C ASP A 716 -35.18 54.73 15.32
N ILE A 717 -36.27 55.50 15.37
CA ILE A 717 -36.35 56.89 14.92
C ILE A 717 -36.65 57.76 16.13
N HIS A 718 -35.65 58.54 16.55
CA HIS A 718 -35.79 59.47 17.67
C HIS A 718 -36.32 60.80 17.17
N ILE A 719 -37.35 61.32 17.82
CA ILE A 719 -37.97 62.60 17.46
C ILE A 719 -38.29 63.38 18.75
N GLY A 720 -38.13 64.70 18.70
CA GLY A 720 -38.53 65.62 19.76
C GLY A 720 -39.78 66.40 19.37
N ALA A 721 -40.71 66.60 20.31
CA ALA A 721 -41.83 67.53 20.18
C ALA A 721 -41.72 68.65 21.25
N THR A 722 -42.36 69.79 21.02
CA THR A 722 -42.44 70.87 22.02
C THR A 722 -43.16 70.41 23.30
N TYR A 723 -42.86 71.08 24.42
CA TYR A 723 -43.53 70.82 25.71
C TYR A 723 -45.03 71.12 25.71
N ASP A 724 -45.50 71.91 24.73
CA ASP A 724 -46.92 72.24 24.57
C ASP A 724 -47.72 71.15 23.84
N ALA A 725 -47.05 70.16 23.24
CA ALA A 725 -47.71 69.07 22.52
C ALA A 725 -48.23 67.98 23.48
N ASP A 726 -49.46 67.48 23.27
CA ASP A 726 -49.99 66.34 24.03
C ASP A 726 -49.21 65.05 23.70
N PRO A 727 -48.51 64.44 24.67
CA PRO A 727 -47.71 63.24 24.43
C PRO A 727 -48.51 62.06 23.88
N ASN A 728 -49.78 61.92 24.28
CA ASN A 728 -50.63 60.82 23.80
C ASN A 728 -50.92 60.98 22.30
N ARG A 729 -51.16 62.22 21.87
CA ARG A 729 -51.40 62.55 20.47
C ARG A 729 -50.16 62.35 19.61
N VAL A 730 -48.97 62.70 20.14
CA VAL A 730 -47.69 62.45 19.47
C VAL A 730 -47.46 60.95 19.26
N ILE A 731 -47.68 60.13 20.30
CA ILE A 731 -47.56 58.66 20.22
C ILE A 731 -48.50 58.08 19.15
N GLU A 732 -49.77 58.52 19.13
CA GLU A 732 -50.75 58.07 18.15
C GLU A 732 -50.31 58.38 16.70
N ILE A 733 -49.87 59.62 16.45
CA ILE A 733 -49.42 60.06 15.13
C ILE A 733 -48.17 59.28 14.68
N LEU A 734 -47.19 59.11 15.57
CA LEU A 734 -45.97 58.36 15.27
C LEU A 734 -46.26 56.88 14.97
N ALA A 735 -47.08 56.23 15.80
CA ALA A 735 -47.44 54.83 15.61
C ALA A 735 -48.22 54.63 14.30
N LYS A 736 -49.17 55.53 13.99
CA LYS A 736 -49.92 55.52 12.73
C LYS A 736 -49.01 55.71 11.52
N THR A 737 -48.13 56.72 11.56
CA THR A 737 -47.20 57.03 10.47
C THR A 737 -46.27 55.84 10.18
N GLY A 738 -45.76 55.18 11.22
CA GLY A 738 -44.95 53.96 11.06
C GLY A 738 -45.75 52.79 10.50
N ALA A 739 -47.00 52.59 10.93
CA ALA A 739 -47.85 51.48 10.49
C ALA A 739 -48.35 51.62 9.03
N GLU A 740 -48.49 52.84 8.52
CA GLU A 740 -48.92 53.11 7.13
C GLU A 740 -47.79 52.96 6.11
N HIS A 741 -46.52 52.90 6.56
CA HIS A 741 -45.38 52.83 5.67
C HIS A 741 -45.21 51.43 5.02
N LYS A 742 -45.12 51.37 3.69
CA LYS A 742 -45.12 50.14 2.86
C LYS A 742 -44.12 49.04 3.28
N PHE A 743 -42.97 49.42 3.84
CA PHE A 743 -41.88 48.50 4.19
C PHE A 743 -41.83 48.11 5.67
N VAL A 744 -42.75 48.63 6.48
CA VAL A 744 -42.85 48.27 7.90
C VAL A 744 -43.69 47.01 8.04
N LEU A 745 -43.19 46.06 8.83
CA LEU A 745 -43.89 44.81 9.10
C LEU A 745 -45.13 45.06 9.96
N LYS A 746 -46.21 44.33 9.66
CA LYS A 746 -47.43 44.35 10.47
C LYS A 746 -47.27 43.61 11.79
N THR A 747 -46.36 42.65 11.83
CA THR A 747 -46.06 41.82 13.00
C THR A 747 -44.54 41.62 13.07
N PRO A 748 -43.85 42.20 14.06
CA PRO A 748 -44.36 43.06 15.14
C PRO A 748 -44.85 44.44 14.64
N PRO A 749 -45.91 45.02 15.24
CA PRO A 749 -46.41 46.33 14.82
C PRO A 749 -45.44 47.46 15.19
N ALA A 750 -45.53 48.59 14.48
CA ALA A 750 -44.82 49.81 14.83
C ALA A 750 -45.23 50.29 16.23
N ARG A 751 -44.26 50.70 17.05
CA ARG A 751 -44.48 51.18 18.41
C ARG A 751 -43.84 52.55 18.60
N ALA A 752 -44.63 53.51 19.02
CA ALA A 752 -44.12 54.79 19.50
C ALA A 752 -44.07 54.77 21.03
N LEU A 753 -42.95 55.23 21.61
CA LEU A 753 -42.74 55.30 23.05
C LEU A 753 -42.30 56.71 23.41
N PHE A 754 -42.85 57.24 24.51
CA PHE A 754 -42.27 58.39 25.19
C PHE A 754 -41.03 57.92 25.97
N LEU A 755 -39.89 58.57 25.74
CA LEU A 755 -38.63 58.22 26.38
C LEU A 755 -38.42 59.01 27.66
N GLU A 756 -38.39 60.34 27.53
CA GLU A 756 -38.02 61.24 28.62
C GLU A 756 -38.45 62.68 28.32
N PHE A 757 -38.45 63.49 29.39
CA PHE A 757 -38.50 64.95 29.31
C PHE A 757 -37.07 65.46 29.12
N GLY A 758 -36.72 65.90 27.90
CA GLY A 758 -35.38 66.40 27.57
C GLY A 758 -35.24 67.91 27.78
N ASP A 759 -34.02 68.42 27.73
CA ASP A 759 -33.71 69.84 28.04
C ASP A 759 -34.51 70.85 27.19
N ASN A 760 -34.88 70.48 25.96
CA ASN A 760 -35.54 71.37 24.99
C ASN A 760 -36.79 70.74 24.32
N SER A 761 -37.08 69.47 24.61
CA SER A 761 -38.13 68.70 23.92
C SER A 761 -38.66 67.54 24.75
N LEU A 762 -39.90 67.15 24.48
CA LEU A 762 -40.43 65.84 24.83
C LEU A 762 -39.85 64.82 23.84
N ASN A 763 -39.06 63.86 24.34
CA ASN A 763 -38.32 62.90 23.50
C ASN A 763 -39.13 61.61 23.29
N PHE A 764 -39.29 61.21 22.03
CA PHE A 764 -39.99 59.99 21.64
C PHE A 764 -39.10 59.11 20.76
N VAL A 765 -39.40 57.81 20.73
CA VAL A 765 -38.85 56.87 19.74
C VAL A 765 -39.97 56.15 19.02
N LEU A 766 -39.90 56.13 17.70
CA LEU A 766 -40.69 55.25 16.84
C LEU A 766 -39.83 54.04 16.48
N GLN A 767 -40.27 52.86 16.92
CA GLN A 767 -39.66 51.57 16.64
C GLN A 767 -40.45 50.86 15.54
N CYS A 768 -39.78 50.57 14.42
CA CYS A 768 -40.37 49.85 13.30
C CYS A 768 -39.52 48.62 12.97
N TRP A 769 -40.15 47.49 12.66
CA TRP A 769 -39.47 46.31 12.15
C TRP A 769 -39.56 46.30 10.63
N VAL A 770 -38.42 46.15 9.96
CA VAL A 770 -38.28 46.23 8.50
C VAL A 770 -37.32 45.14 8.02
N HIS A 771 -37.37 44.78 6.74
CA HIS A 771 -36.33 43.90 6.17
C HIS A 771 -34.97 44.60 6.17
N TYR A 772 -33.89 43.86 6.46
CA TYR A 772 -32.55 44.45 6.62
C TYR A 772 -32.12 45.25 5.38
N GLU A 773 -32.34 44.69 4.19
CA GLU A 773 -31.94 45.25 2.89
C GLU A 773 -32.47 46.67 2.64
N VAL A 774 -33.71 46.94 3.06
CA VAL A 774 -34.37 48.24 2.87
C VAL A 774 -34.31 49.11 4.12
N SER A 775 -33.63 48.68 5.17
CA SER A 775 -33.70 49.32 6.50
C SER A 775 -33.22 50.77 6.52
N LEU A 776 -32.11 51.07 5.84
CA LEU A 776 -31.57 52.42 5.72
C LEU A 776 -32.51 53.36 4.95
N VAL A 777 -32.98 52.90 3.79
CA VAL A 777 -33.91 53.66 2.94
C VAL A 777 -35.23 53.91 3.67
N THR A 778 -35.78 52.87 4.27
CA THR A 778 -37.05 52.93 5.02
C THR A 778 -36.94 53.86 6.23
N LYS A 779 -35.81 53.84 6.96
CA LYS A 779 -35.58 54.76 8.07
C LYS A 779 -35.65 56.21 7.60
N SER A 780 -35.01 56.53 6.47
CA SER A 780 -35.07 57.87 5.87
C SER A 780 -36.49 58.24 5.43
N GLU A 781 -37.18 57.35 4.69
CA GLU A 781 -38.55 57.57 4.21
C GLU A 781 -39.52 57.83 5.38
N ILE A 782 -39.43 57.05 6.47
CA ILE A 782 -40.28 57.24 7.66
C ILE A 782 -39.91 58.53 8.39
N SER A 783 -38.62 58.87 8.53
CA SER A 783 -38.23 60.14 9.16
C SER A 783 -38.84 61.35 8.44
N VAL A 784 -38.88 61.33 7.11
CA VAL A 784 -39.56 62.38 6.31
C VAL A 784 -41.07 62.32 6.48
N ALA A 785 -41.67 61.13 6.52
CA ALA A 785 -43.10 60.97 6.76
C ALA A 785 -43.52 61.50 8.13
N VAL A 786 -42.73 61.24 9.18
CA VAL A 786 -42.94 61.76 10.54
C VAL A 786 -42.87 63.28 10.56
N TYR A 787 -41.89 63.88 9.88
CA TYR A 787 -41.78 65.33 9.76
C TYR A 787 -43.05 65.94 9.12
N ASN A 788 -43.54 65.35 8.03
CA ASN A 788 -44.75 65.82 7.37
C ASN A 788 -45.99 65.66 8.25
N ALA A 789 -46.13 64.52 8.93
CA ALA A 789 -47.26 64.26 9.83
C ALA A 789 -47.29 65.23 11.03
N PHE A 790 -46.13 65.59 11.58
CA PHE A 790 -46.03 66.60 12.64
C PHE A 790 -46.44 67.98 12.15
N LYS A 791 -45.98 68.36 10.95
CA LYS A 791 -46.35 69.63 10.31
C LYS A 791 -47.85 69.74 10.05
N GLU A 792 -48.48 68.67 9.57
CA GLU A 792 -49.94 68.62 9.33
C GLU A 792 -50.75 68.67 10.64
N ALA A 793 -50.23 68.09 11.72
CA ALA A 793 -50.86 68.09 13.04
C ALA A 793 -50.60 69.37 13.85
N GLY A 794 -49.82 70.32 13.34
CA GLY A 794 -49.44 71.53 14.07
C GLY A 794 -48.49 71.29 15.25
N ILE A 795 -47.77 70.16 15.25
CA ILE A 795 -46.79 69.81 16.28
C ILE A 795 -45.43 70.36 15.84
N GLU A 796 -44.90 71.30 16.60
CA GLU A 796 -43.61 71.91 16.32
C GLU A 796 -42.46 71.02 16.81
N ILE A 797 -41.40 70.92 16.00
CA ILE A 797 -40.14 70.30 16.39
C ILE A 797 -39.27 71.43 16.96
N PRO A 798 -38.97 71.41 18.28
CA PRO A 798 -38.34 72.56 18.94
C PRO A 798 -36.88 72.72 18.50
N PHE A 799 -36.49 73.96 18.27
CA PHE A 799 -35.09 74.36 18.36
C PHE A 799 -34.64 74.38 19.83
N PRO A 800 -33.32 74.35 20.12
CA PRO A 800 -32.82 74.52 21.47
C PRO A 800 -33.40 75.77 22.14
N GLN A 801 -34.08 75.60 23.27
CA GLN A 801 -34.76 76.65 24.02
C GLN A 801 -33.80 77.22 25.07
N ARG A 802 -33.90 78.52 25.35
CA ARG A 802 -33.13 79.18 26.41
C ARG A 802 -33.98 80.22 27.09
N ASP A 803 -34.20 80.03 28.37
CA ASP A 803 -34.76 81.08 29.22
C ASP A 803 -33.65 82.08 29.58
N ILE A 804 -33.76 83.30 29.06
CA ILE A 804 -32.79 84.38 29.32
C ILE A 804 -33.33 85.25 30.45
N HIS A 805 -32.71 85.17 31.62
CA HIS A 805 -32.99 86.08 32.72
C HIS A 805 -32.02 87.28 32.68
N ILE A 806 -32.50 88.42 32.17
CA ILE A 806 -31.71 89.66 32.08
C ILE A 806 -31.70 90.35 33.46
N LYS A 807 -30.56 90.28 34.18
CA LYS A 807 -30.42 90.81 35.56
C LYS A 807 -30.34 92.34 35.66
N SER A 808 -29.83 93.02 34.63
CA SER A 808 -29.88 94.49 34.50
C SER A 808 -29.70 94.89 33.03
N MET A 809 -30.54 95.80 32.54
CA MET A 809 -30.31 96.46 31.24
C MET A 809 -29.48 97.73 31.48
N PRO A 810 -28.40 97.99 30.72
CA PRO A 810 -27.72 99.28 30.78
C PRO A 810 -28.66 100.37 30.26
N ILE A 811 -28.92 101.38 31.09
CA ILE A 811 -29.65 102.59 30.67
C ILE A 811 -28.76 103.32 29.67
N ASN A 812 -29.19 103.35 28.40
CA ASN A 812 -28.51 104.10 27.36
C ASN A 812 -28.90 105.58 27.49
N ASN A 813 -27.99 106.43 27.96
CA ASN A 813 -28.13 107.89 27.92
C ASN A 813 -27.96 108.39 26.47
N MET A 814 -28.93 108.10 25.61
CA MET A 814 -29.02 108.61 24.22
C MET A 814 -30.14 109.66 24.05
N LEU A 815 -30.39 110.46 25.08
CA LEU A 815 -31.23 111.66 25.00
C LEU A 815 -30.43 112.85 25.55
N ASP A 816 -29.50 113.39 24.76
CA ASP A 816 -29.01 114.79 24.92
C ASP A 816 -28.07 115.31 23.80
N GLN A 817 -27.91 114.63 22.65
CA GLN A 817 -27.06 115.13 21.55
C GLN A 817 -27.78 115.89 20.42
N ASP A 818 -29.08 116.24 20.57
CA ASP A 818 -29.86 116.83 19.47
C ASP A 818 -30.25 118.32 19.67
N LYS A 819 -29.49 119.09 20.45
CA LYS A 819 -29.67 120.55 20.57
C LYS A 819 -28.35 121.33 20.59
N SER A 820 -27.61 121.33 19.47
CA SER A 820 -26.59 122.36 19.23
C SER A 820 -26.27 122.58 17.73
N ASN A 821 -27.30 122.68 16.88
CA ASN A 821 -27.17 123.19 15.50
C ASN A 821 -28.40 124.02 15.10
N THR A 822 -28.43 125.27 15.58
CA THR A 822 -29.06 126.41 14.91
C THR A 822 -28.24 127.65 15.29
N ASP A 823 -27.64 128.25 14.27
CA ASP A 823 -26.92 129.54 14.15
C ASP A 823 -25.59 129.76 14.87
#